data_AF-A0A0G3BLJ0-F1
#
_entry.id   AF-A0A0G3BLJ0-F1
#
_cell.length_a   1.000
_cell.length_b   1.000
_cell.length_c   1.000
_cell.angle_alpha   90.00
_cell.angle_beta   90.00
_cell.angle_gamma   90.00
#
_symmetry.space_group_name_H-M   'P 1'
#
loop_
_entity.id
_entity.type
_entity.pdbx_description
1 polymer ?
#
loop_
_entity_poly.entity_id
_entity_poly.type
_entity_poly.pdbx_seq_one_letter_code
_entity_poly.pdbx_strand_id
1 'polypeptide(L)'
;MNLRARIVIAVACLCAAAPAMAMPQAIAAVLVAAGVSTTVAIVVGYVVTIAAVGLYARHQKRKAERAARDAHNASLRDRHLMVRAATEGRDLVLGRVRKSGPLIFFATTGPDKERFVAVIALASHEIDAVEQIYFNDEPVELDPDGWVRSEPYVKWRKVAGSAVGSMVNNVGSISLPHNPIPGSINAWWGSDENSAVIPTSVSGNIITFTRNEYPPLTGPVYVNYQYWYGESKARVRSNLGYHWNVTDPRLQDLFPGQWTDAHRLRGIAHLIVELIYDTDAFPTSLPNISATVRGAKVSDPRNGNFAWSDNPALLMRHYAYDELGANLAPGTVSDAHVIAAANVCDQVVTYNVGGNLSSRKVYTAGTVARSGTRPIDVLGELAEAMAGKVAFVGNSLIMRAGAYTAPALSLTDNDFSDASEVRIQPRRPRDQLVNAVTGVFADEGNKFSVVDFPRVSFASYAQEDGRVLPVEVEFGAITFVGQAQHVARVMLRDARQALTITASFKLRAYPAQLFDVVSITNARYGWNAKPFEVLGRRWTLDGLIELTLKETDAAVYAFDPNVDAINAAPNTNLPKPWVVADVGPISVQSGTDQLVRQSDGTVLTRVRVSWPALTDQAVLTSGQIEVQYQKAGPVLTAWTTATVPGDSTEAMLGGLDDGVLYLFRARARNNLASGDWSLQVMHRVVGKTAPPSDVPWALIAGNRLTWGPIDDIDLAGYRWRYVSGASKNWAAGQPMHQGLLTETSWLMSTRPVGQNTLMVKAVDTTGNESENPAYVITDLGDPATLNVLISWPQAPSFSGTKLGGTVTGGVFEADSTTLFWEGDSGLHWGVNAANYWSVTSYASLSYECYFTTPAEGTLLVEHEIEGTDVRMEYLRQSQTAFWEGSDETFWSLNADAFWPSGPGWQPWPGNLVLLGSEPIGIRVTTAASTTRGRIVTLTPHLDVPDIAERLDDISISAAGTRLPVTKAYRVIKNIQLTIQSDGGNGVGVRIVDKQVSPGPLVQVLDSSNTPVSGVLDAYIQGY
;
A
#
# COMPACT_ATOMS: atom_id res chain seq x y z
N MET A 1 22.55 61.38 -42.74
CA MET A 1 21.32 60.64 -42.36
C MET A 1 21.62 59.15 -42.52
N ASN A 2 21.79 58.44 -41.40
CA ASN A 2 22.43 57.12 -41.34
C ASN A 2 21.57 55.98 -41.91
N LEU A 3 22.22 54.96 -42.47
CA LEU A 3 21.65 53.77 -43.11
C LEU A 3 20.57 53.06 -42.25
N ARG A 4 20.66 53.17 -40.92
CA ARG A 4 19.66 52.65 -39.96
C ARG A 4 18.29 53.35 -40.05
N ALA A 5 18.25 54.65 -40.36
CA ALA A 5 16.98 55.36 -40.54
C ALA A 5 16.26 54.96 -41.83
N ARG A 6 17.01 54.58 -42.88
CA ARG A 6 16.45 54.11 -44.15
C ARG A 6 15.85 52.71 -44.05
N ILE A 7 16.43 51.83 -43.22
CA ILE A 7 15.89 50.49 -42.95
C ILE A 7 14.59 50.57 -42.14
N VAL A 8 14.51 51.47 -41.16
CA VAL A 8 13.28 51.65 -40.35
C VAL A 8 12.13 52.22 -41.18
N ILE A 9 12.41 53.16 -42.10
CA ILE A 9 11.38 53.72 -43.00
C ILE A 9 10.96 52.70 -44.07
N ALA A 10 11.88 51.90 -44.61
CA ALA A 10 11.55 50.86 -45.58
C ALA A 10 10.70 49.74 -44.99
N VAL A 11 10.94 49.34 -43.73
CA VAL A 11 10.12 48.34 -43.02
C VAL A 11 8.74 48.89 -42.66
N ALA A 12 8.64 50.18 -42.30
CA ALA A 12 7.34 50.82 -42.06
C ALA A 12 6.48 50.92 -43.33
N CYS A 13 7.08 51.12 -44.51
CA CYS A 13 6.35 51.17 -45.78
C CYS A 13 5.92 49.79 -46.30
N LEU A 14 6.65 48.71 -45.97
CA LEU A 14 6.26 47.34 -46.38
C LEU A 14 5.09 46.75 -45.58
N CYS A 15 4.82 47.26 -44.38
CA CYS A 15 3.66 46.84 -43.58
C CYS A 15 2.34 47.50 -44.01
N ALA A 16 2.36 48.46 -44.94
CA ALA A 16 1.16 49.20 -45.39
C ALA A 16 0.52 48.63 -46.67
N ALA A 17 1.03 47.51 -47.22
CA ALA A 17 0.53 46.91 -48.45
C ALA A 17 0.10 45.44 -48.24
N ALA A 18 -1.01 45.24 -47.52
CA ALA A 18 -1.81 44.01 -47.55
C ALA A 18 -3.30 44.39 -47.40
N PRO A 19 -4.24 43.73 -48.11
CA PRO A 19 -5.59 44.26 -48.31
C PRO A 19 -6.40 44.27 -47.01
N ALA A 20 -7.18 45.34 -46.86
CA ALA A 20 -7.99 45.67 -45.70
C ALA A 20 -9.08 44.62 -45.41
N MET A 21 -9.02 44.02 -44.23
CA MET A 21 -10.19 43.53 -43.49
C MET A 21 -10.35 44.40 -42.25
N ALA A 22 -11.55 44.98 -42.09
CA ALA A 22 -11.85 46.07 -41.17
C ALA A 22 -11.51 45.79 -39.70
N MET A 23 -10.61 46.60 -39.14
CA MET A 23 -10.47 46.81 -37.70
C MET A 23 -11.10 48.17 -37.34
N PRO A 24 -12.01 48.27 -36.35
CA PRO A 24 -12.44 49.55 -35.81
C PRO A 24 -11.32 50.19 -34.99
N GLN A 25 -11.11 51.48 -35.25
CA GLN A 25 -10.04 52.34 -34.74
C GLN A 25 -10.09 52.54 -33.21
N ALA A 26 -8.95 52.37 -32.54
CA ALA A 26 -8.61 53.06 -31.30
C ALA A 26 -7.09 53.01 -31.01
N ILE A 27 -6.29 53.83 -31.72
CA ILE A 27 -4.92 54.18 -31.29
C ILE A 27 -4.74 55.68 -31.55
N ALA A 28 -4.59 56.48 -30.48
CA ALA A 28 -4.02 57.83 -30.57
C ALA A 28 -3.42 58.27 -29.21
N ALA A 29 -2.16 58.72 -29.27
CA ALA A 29 -1.34 59.41 -28.25
C ALA A 29 -0.92 58.55 -27.02
N VAL A 30 0.36 58.47 -26.61
CA VAL A 30 1.29 59.57 -26.33
C VAL A 30 2.74 59.10 -26.53
N LEU A 31 3.55 59.95 -27.17
CA LEU A 31 5.01 59.85 -27.23
C LEU A 31 5.55 61.25 -26.89
N VAL A 32 6.00 61.48 -25.65
CA VAL A 32 6.87 62.61 -25.31
C VAL A 32 7.95 62.11 -24.36
N ALA A 33 9.19 62.42 -24.77
CA ALA A 33 10.44 62.00 -24.19
C ALA A 33 10.85 62.84 -22.97
N ALA A 34 11.52 62.21 -22.00
CA ALA A 34 12.63 62.78 -21.24
C ALA A 34 13.43 61.62 -20.62
N GLY A 35 14.69 61.45 -21.06
CA GLY A 35 15.53 60.32 -20.68
C GLY A 35 16.19 60.48 -19.32
N VAL A 36 16.28 59.36 -18.58
CA VAL A 36 17.45 58.97 -17.78
C VAL A 36 17.48 57.44 -17.77
N SER A 37 18.67 56.89 -17.98
CA SER A 37 19.02 55.48 -17.95
C SER A 37 18.79 54.85 -16.57
N THR A 38 17.78 53.97 -16.47
CA THR A 38 17.78 52.86 -15.49
C THR A 38 17.09 51.65 -16.13
N THR A 39 17.90 50.63 -16.32
CA THR A 39 17.57 49.23 -16.58
C THR A 39 16.53 48.70 -15.59
N VAL A 40 15.66 47.80 -16.06
CA VAL A 40 14.56 47.11 -15.35
C VAL A 40 13.30 47.97 -15.18
N ALA A 41 12.25 47.71 -16.01
CA ALA A 41 10.83 47.60 -15.58
C ALA A 41 9.72 47.77 -16.66
N ILE A 42 9.92 48.25 -17.91
CA ILE A 42 8.75 48.71 -18.72
C ILE A 42 8.68 48.20 -20.18
N VAL A 43 8.96 46.92 -20.48
CA VAL A 43 8.65 46.37 -21.84
C VAL A 43 7.92 45.01 -21.84
N VAL A 44 7.60 44.38 -20.70
CA VAL A 44 6.88 43.08 -20.67
C VAL A 44 5.38 43.23 -20.38
N GLY A 45 4.78 44.33 -20.85
CA GLY A 45 3.34 44.62 -20.70
C GLY A 45 2.41 43.94 -21.71
N TYR A 46 2.92 43.14 -22.67
CA TYR A 46 2.11 42.64 -23.80
C TYR A 46 2.14 41.12 -24.02
N VAL A 47 2.55 40.31 -23.03
CA VAL A 47 2.58 38.84 -23.18
C VAL A 47 1.95 38.05 -22.01
N VAL A 48 0.98 38.64 -21.30
CA VAL A 48 0.08 37.88 -20.41
C VAL A 48 -1.39 38.06 -20.84
N THR A 49 -1.61 38.69 -21.98
CA THR A 49 -2.92 39.04 -22.51
C THR A 49 -3.38 38.11 -23.64
N ILE A 50 -2.99 36.83 -23.59
CA ILE A 50 -3.67 35.73 -24.31
C ILE A 50 -4.35 34.75 -23.33
N ALA A 51 -4.09 34.86 -22.02
CA ALA A 51 -4.89 34.19 -20.98
C ALA A 51 -5.73 35.16 -20.11
N ALA A 52 -5.48 36.49 -20.11
CA ALA A 52 -6.20 37.41 -19.22
C ALA A 52 -6.55 38.82 -19.76
N VAL A 53 -6.78 39.02 -21.07
CA VAL A 53 -7.52 40.20 -21.60
C VAL A 53 -8.75 39.74 -22.35
N GLY A 54 -9.68 39.20 -21.57
CA GLY A 54 -11.01 38.83 -22.02
C GLY A 54 -12.04 39.29 -21.00
N LEU A 55 -12.02 40.57 -20.61
CA LEU A 55 -13.03 41.08 -19.65
C LEU A 55 -13.82 42.29 -20.16
N TYR A 56 -13.27 43.22 -20.93
CA TYR A 56 -14.10 44.28 -21.55
C TYR A 56 -14.54 43.94 -22.99
N ALA A 57 -13.64 43.42 -23.82
CA ALA A 57 -13.99 42.94 -25.16
C ALA A 57 -14.85 41.66 -25.13
N ARG A 58 -14.75 40.82 -24.09
CA ARG A 58 -15.59 39.61 -23.97
C ARG A 58 -17.03 39.91 -23.58
N HIS A 59 -17.37 41.04 -22.98
CA HIS A 59 -18.77 41.27 -22.63
C HIS A 59 -19.60 41.68 -23.87
N GLN A 60 -19.07 42.58 -24.72
CA GLN A 60 -19.68 42.87 -26.02
C GLN A 60 -19.53 41.73 -27.03
N LYS A 61 -18.38 41.02 -27.06
CA LYS A 61 -18.20 39.87 -27.94
C LYS A 61 -19.02 38.66 -27.49
N ARG A 62 -19.16 38.37 -26.18
CA ARG A 62 -20.14 37.39 -25.68
C ARG A 62 -21.56 37.85 -25.87
N LYS A 63 -21.88 39.15 -25.82
CA LYS A 63 -23.24 39.64 -26.12
C LYS A 63 -23.57 39.52 -27.60
N ALA A 64 -22.61 39.76 -28.50
CA ALA A 64 -22.76 39.58 -29.94
C ALA A 64 -22.71 38.09 -30.35
N GLU A 65 -21.85 37.28 -29.73
CA GLU A 65 -21.80 35.82 -29.89
C GLU A 65 -23.03 35.15 -29.26
N ARG A 66 -23.56 35.67 -28.14
CA ARG A 66 -24.85 35.26 -27.58
C ARG A 66 -25.98 35.71 -28.50
N ALA A 67 -26.04 36.97 -28.94
CA ALA A 67 -27.09 37.41 -29.86
C ALA A 67 -27.06 36.65 -31.21
N ALA A 68 -25.87 36.32 -31.72
CA ALA A 68 -25.72 35.50 -32.93
C ALA A 68 -26.11 34.03 -32.68
N ARG A 69 -25.75 33.46 -31.52
CA ARG A 69 -26.24 32.14 -31.08
C ARG A 69 -27.74 32.14 -30.84
N ASP A 70 -28.28 33.08 -30.09
CA ASP A 70 -29.71 33.27 -29.83
C ASP A 70 -30.49 33.40 -31.15
N ALA A 71 -29.96 34.13 -32.14
CA ALA A 71 -30.54 34.21 -33.49
C ALA A 71 -30.44 32.88 -34.26
N HIS A 72 -29.32 32.16 -34.14
CA HIS A 72 -29.15 30.82 -34.68
C HIS A 72 -30.12 29.82 -34.00
N ASN A 73 -30.31 29.91 -32.70
CA ASN A 73 -31.18 29.04 -31.89
C ASN A 73 -32.67 29.31 -32.17
N ALA A 74 -33.04 30.59 -32.35
CA ALA A 74 -34.36 30.95 -32.86
C ALA A 74 -34.57 30.30 -34.23
N SER A 75 -33.55 30.31 -35.09
CA SER A 75 -33.62 29.63 -36.38
C SER A 75 -33.83 28.12 -36.24
N LEU A 76 -33.27 27.45 -35.22
CA LEU A 76 -33.43 26.01 -34.99
C LEU A 76 -34.91 25.61 -34.76
N ARG A 77 -35.69 26.44 -34.06
CA ARG A 77 -37.13 26.26 -33.82
C ARG A 77 -37.96 26.56 -35.07
N ASP A 78 -37.56 27.58 -35.83
CA ASP A 78 -38.22 27.95 -37.09
C ASP A 78 -38.00 26.91 -38.20
N ARG A 79 -36.99 26.02 -38.09
CA ARG A 79 -36.72 24.97 -39.11
C ARG A 79 -37.89 24.03 -39.33
N HIS A 80 -38.80 23.84 -38.37
CA HIS A 80 -39.94 22.94 -38.57
C HIS A 80 -41.13 23.61 -39.24
N LEU A 81 -41.12 24.94 -39.39
CA LEU A 81 -42.25 25.71 -39.88
C LEU A 81 -42.12 26.02 -41.37
N MET A 82 -43.23 25.92 -42.09
CA MET A 82 -43.34 26.46 -43.44
C MET A 82 -43.33 27.99 -43.38
N VAL A 83 -42.39 28.61 -44.08
CA VAL A 83 -42.27 30.08 -44.10
C VAL A 83 -42.71 30.63 -45.45
N ARG A 84 -43.44 31.75 -45.44
CA ARG A 84 -43.83 32.46 -46.65
C ARG A 84 -43.10 33.79 -46.71
N ALA A 85 -41.91 33.77 -47.31
CA ALA A 85 -41.06 34.94 -47.44
C ALA A 85 -40.34 34.94 -48.80
N ALA A 86 -40.21 36.14 -49.39
CA ALA A 86 -39.64 36.31 -50.72
C ALA A 86 -38.10 36.32 -50.75
N THR A 87 -37.47 36.52 -49.59
CA THR A 87 -36.01 36.67 -49.42
C THR A 87 -35.51 35.83 -48.25
N GLU A 88 -35.72 34.52 -48.33
CA GLU A 88 -35.16 33.57 -47.37
C GLU A 88 -33.72 33.19 -47.72
N GLY A 89 -32.93 32.92 -46.68
CA GLY A 89 -31.56 32.43 -46.82
C GLY A 89 -31.52 31.02 -47.44
N ARG A 90 -30.44 30.70 -48.14
CA ARG A 90 -30.18 29.35 -48.64
C ARG A 90 -29.66 28.47 -47.51
N ASP A 91 -30.14 27.23 -47.46
CA ASP A 91 -29.75 26.29 -46.41
C ASP A 91 -28.95 25.12 -46.98
N LEU A 92 -27.79 24.88 -46.37
CA LEU A 92 -26.97 23.69 -46.55
C LEU A 92 -27.25 22.72 -45.40
N VAL A 93 -27.81 21.56 -45.74
CA VAL A 93 -28.26 20.53 -44.80
C VAL A 93 -27.20 19.44 -44.69
N LEU A 94 -26.68 19.24 -43.48
CA LEU A 94 -25.60 18.31 -43.17
C LEU A 94 -26.09 17.21 -42.22
N GLY A 95 -25.70 15.96 -42.46
CA GLY A 95 -26.10 14.83 -41.62
C GLY A 95 -27.59 14.48 -41.74
N ARG A 96 -28.21 14.07 -40.64
CA ARG A 96 -29.66 13.80 -40.56
C ARG A 96 -30.34 14.87 -39.71
N VAL A 97 -31.37 15.52 -40.24
CA VAL A 97 -32.13 16.56 -39.54
C VAL A 97 -33.61 16.51 -39.93
N ARG A 98 -34.48 17.07 -39.10
CA ARG A 98 -35.86 17.40 -39.50
C ARG A 98 -35.94 18.86 -39.92
N LYS A 99 -36.57 19.11 -41.07
CA LYS A 99 -36.65 20.44 -41.66
C LYS A 99 -37.93 20.62 -42.50
N SER A 100 -38.41 21.85 -42.47
CA SER A 100 -39.31 22.50 -43.41
C SER A 100 -38.58 23.72 -43.97
N GLY A 101 -39.21 24.43 -44.90
CA GLY A 101 -38.59 25.60 -45.47
C GLY A 101 -39.54 26.50 -46.22
N PRO A 102 -38.99 27.43 -47.03
CA PRO A 102 -39.80 28.43 -47.69
C PRO A 102 -40.70 27.82 -48.76
N LEU A 103 -41.92 28.34 -48.83
CA LEU A 103 -42.85 28.09 -49.93
C LEU A 103 -42.37 28.86 -51.16
N ILE A 104 -41.70 28.16 -52.07
CA ILE A 104 -41.18 28.76 -53.32
C ILE A 104 -42.24 28.89 -54.40
N PHE A 105 -43.31 28.10 -54.32
CA PHE A 105 -44.49 28.20 -55.16
C PHE A 105 -45.71 27.71 -54.39
N PHE A 106 -46.85 28.36 -54.57
CA PHE A 106 -48.14 27.86 -54.11
C PHE A 106 -49.25 28.42 -55.00
N ALA A 107 -50.24 27.62 -55.32
CA ALA A 107 -51.40 28.02 -56.11
C ALA A 107 -52.58 27.07 -55.88
N THR A 108 -53.78 27.50 -56.25
CA THR A 108 -55.00 26.67 -56.22
C THR A 108 -55.46 26.36 -57.63
N THR A 109 -55.93 25.14 -57.87
CA THR A 109 -56.42 24.65 -59.17
C THR A 109 -57.66 23.76 -58.97
N GLY A 110 -58.33 23.41 -60.07
CA GLY A 110 -59.62 22.72 -60.08
C GLY A 110 -60.80 23.65 -60.40
N PRO A 111 -61.96 23.11 -60.82
CA PRO A 111 -63.15 23.90 -61.18
C PRO A 111 -63.60 24.87 -60.08
N ASP A 112 -63.50 24.45 -58.82
CA ASP A 112 -63.91 25.21 -57.64
C ASP A 112 -62.70 25.68 -56.81
N LYS A 113 -61.48 25.60 -57.38
CA LYS A 113 -60.20 25.85 -56.70
C LYS A 113 -59.99 24.95 -55.48
N GLU A 114 -60.53 23.74 -55.53
CA GLU A 114 -60.52 22.80 -54.43
C GLU A 114 -59.16 22.14 -54.18
N ARG A 115 -58.20 22.22 -55.11
CA ARG A 115 -56.85 21.67 -54.92
C ARG A 115 -55.83 22.78 -54.65
N PHE A 116 -55.27 22.79 -53.46
CA PHE A 116 -54.12 23.62 -53.11
C PHE A 116 -52.83 22.86 -53.40
N VAL A 117 -51.88 23.49 -54.10
CA VAL A 117 -50.57 22.92 -54.39
C VAL A 117 -49.49 23.84 -53.86
N ALA A 118 -48.50 23.29 -53.18
CA ALA A 118 -47.37 23.99 -52.62
C ALA A 118 -46.06 23.28 -52.94
N VAL A 119 -45.00 24.06 -53.17
CA VAL A 119 -43.63 23.57 -53.28
C VAL A 119 -42.81 24.13 -52.12
N ILE A 120 -42.29 23.24 -51.28
CA ILE A 120 -41.54 23.57 -50.07
C ILE A 120 -40.07 23.23 -50.32
N ALA A 121 -39.17 24.22 -50.26
CA ALA A 121 -37.74 23.97 -50.39
C ALA A 121 -37.17 23.39 -49.08
N LEU A 122 -36.54 22.23 -49.16
CA LEU A 122 -35.89 21.56 -48.03
C LEU A 122 -34.40 21.93 -47.94
N ALA A 123 -33.70 22.02 -49.07
CA ALA A 123 -32.28 22.37 -49.12
C ALA A 123 -31.92 23.04 -50.44
N SER A 124 -30.87 23.87 -50.43
CA SER A 124 -30.33 24.54 -51.63
C SER A 124 -29.22 23.72 -52.32
N HIS A 125 -29.23 22.41 -52.14
CA HIS A 125 -28.34 21.44 -52.77
C HIS A 125 -29.04 20.08 -52.90
N GLU A 126 -28.39 19.10 -53.54
CA GLU A 126 -28.86 17.72 -53.59
C GLU A 126 -28.78 17.07 -52.20
N ILE A 127 -29.87 16.46 -51.75
CA ILE A 127 -29.94 15.63 -50.54
C ILE A 127 -29.91 14.14 -50.90
N ASP A 128 -29.52 13.30 -49.95
CA ASP A 128 -29.48 11.86 -50.17
C ASP A 128 -30.86 11.20 -50.15
N ALA A 129 -31.71 11.55 -49.18
CA ALA A 129 -33.04 10.97 -49.04
C ALA A 129 -33.98 11.82 -48.18
N VAL A 130 -35.28 11.67 -48.45
CA VAL A 130 -36.36 12.06 -47.53
C VAL A 130 -36.83 10.78 -46.83
N GLU A 131 -36.67 10.69 -45.51
CA GLU A 131 -36.96 9.46 -44.76
C GLU A 131 -38.38 9.42 -44.21
N GLN A 132 -38.86 10.52 -43.61
CA GLN A 132 -40.20 10.59 -43.00
C GLN A 132 -40.80 11.98 -43.20
N ILE A 133 -42.08 12.07 -43.57
CA ILE A 133 -42.82 13.33 -43.69
C ILE A 133 -43.79 13.47 -42.51
N TYR A 134 -43.98 14.69 -42.04
CA TYR A 134 -44.82 15.04 -40.91
C TYR A 134 -45.81 16.14 -41.27
N PHE A 135 -47.05 15.99 -40.83
CA PHE A 135 -48.11 17.00 -40.89
C PHE A 135 -48.48 17.39 -39.46
N ASN A 136 -48.34 18.67 -39.07
CA ASN A 136 -48.61 19.16 -37.71
C ASN A 136 -47.93 18.32 -36.60
N ASP A 137 -46.67 17.93 -36.83
CA ASP A 137 -45.86 17.06 -35.97
C ASP A 137 -46.22 15.57 -35.91
N GLU A 138 -47.24 15.12 -36.64
CA GLU A 138 -47.55 13.71 -36.77
C GLU A 138 -46.96 13.10 -38.05
N PRO A 139 -46.30 11.93 -37.97
CA PRO A 139 -45.77 11.25 -39.15
C PRO A 139 -46.93 10.78 -40.04
N VAL A 140 -46.77 10.96 -41.34
CA VAL A 140 -47.72 10.45 -42.34
C VAL A 140 -47.10 9.33 -43.16
N GLU A 141 -47.91 8.32 -43.46
CA GLU A 141 -47.55 7.22 -44.36
C GLU A 141 -47.96 7.56 -45.78
N LEU A 142 -47.07 7.31 -46.73
CA LEU A 142 -47.31 7.54 -48.15
C LEU A 142 -47.36 6.21 -48.90
N ASP A 143 -48.23 6.12 -49.90
CA ASP A 143 -48.17 5.04 -50.89
C ASP A 143 -47.10 5.33 -51.97
N PRO A 144 -46.82 4.38 -52.89
CA PRO A 144 -45.80 4.55 -53.92
C PRO A 144 -46.02 5.76 -54.85
N ASP A 145 -47.26 6.23 -54.99
CA ASP A 145 -47.62 7.39 -55.80
C ASP A 145 -47.57 8.71 -55.01
N GLY A 146 -47.28 8.64 -53.70
CA GLY A 146 -47.16 9.77 -52.79
C GLY A 146 -48.48 10.16 -52.13
N TRP A 147 -49.55 9.38 -52.22
CA TRP A 147 -50.80 9.69 -51.51
C TRP A 147 -50.70 9.33 -50.03
N VAL A 148 -51.20 10.22 -49.18
CA VAL A 148 -51.22 10.02 -47.73
C VAL A 148 -52.25 8.96 -47.37
N ARG A 149 -51.83 7.96 -46.59
CA ARG A 149 -52.65 6.85 -46.10
C ARG A 149 -53.00 6.96 -44.61
N SER A 150 -52.48 7.97 -43.93
CA SER A 150 -52.78 8.26 -42.52
C SER A 150 -54.05 9.08 -42.37
N GLU A 151 -54.84 8.77 -41.34
CA GLU A 151 -55.93 9.65 -40.88
C GLU A 151 -55.36 10.93 -40.27
N PRO A 152 -56.06 12.08 -40.33
CA PRO A 152 -57.39 12.29 -40.91
C PRO A 152 -57.39 12.53 -42.43
N TYR A 153 -56.23 12.43 -43.08
CA TYR A 153 -56.05 12.80 -44.49
C TYR A 153 -56.52 11.72 -45.48
N VAL A 154 -56.63 10.46 -45.05
CA VAL A 154 -57.41 9.44 -45.77
C VAL A 154 -58.81 9.34 -45.17
N LYS A 155 -59.82 9.26 -46.03
CA LYS A 155 -61.22 9.02 -45.64
C LYS A 155 -61.63 7.63 -46.08
N TRP A 156 -61.90 6.77 -45.11
CA TRP A 156 -62.40 5.42 -45.35
C TRP A 156 -63.93 5.45 -45.49
N ARG A 157 -64.44 4.90 -46.59
CA ARG A 157 -65.87 4.65 -46.78
C ARG A 157 -66.13 3.24 -47.27
N LYS A 158 -67.32 2.71 -46.98
CA LYS A 158 -67.77 1.43 -47.51
C LYS A 158 -68.30 1.65 -48.93
N VAL A 159 -67.77 0.90 -49.89
CA VAL A 159 -68.18 0.96 -51.29
C VAL A 159 -68.67 -0.41 -51.73
N ALA A 160 -69.68 -0.45 -52.60
CA ALA A 160 -70.16 -1.69 -53.19
C ALA A 160 -69.20 -2.17 -54.29
N GLY A 161 -68.86 -3.46 -54.26
CA GLY A 161 -68.15 -4.18 -55.31
C GLY A 161 -69.03 -5.27 -55.88
N SER A 162 -68.80 -5.60 -57.15
CA SER A 162 -69.41 -6.77 -57.80
C SER A 162 -68.35 -7.58 -58.54
N ALA A 163 -68.55 -8.88 -58.64
CA ALA A 163 -67.69 -9.78 -59.39
C ALA A 163 -68.48 -10.99 -59.89
N VAL A 164 -67.99 -11.65 -60.94
CA VAL A 164 -68.63 -12.84 -61.52
C VAL A 164 -67.66 -14.00 -61.46
N GLY A 165 -68.04 -15.03 -60.71
CA GLY A 165 -67.31 -16.29 -60.58
C GLY A 165 -67.94 -17.36 -61.46
N SER A 166 -67.40 -18.57 -61.40
CA SER A 166 -68.00 -19.73 -62.06
C SER A 166 -68.12 -20.88 -61.08
N MET A 167 -69.23 -21.61 -61.16
CA MET A 167 -69.41 -22.89 -60.50
C MET A 167 -69.49 -24.01 -61.55
N VAL A 168 -68.98 -25.18 -61.20
CA VAL A 168 -69.09 -26.41 -62.00
C VAL A 168 -69.54 -27.51 -61.05
N ASN A 169 -70.65 -28.17 -61.38
CA ASN A 169 -71.24 -29.21 -60.54
C ASN A 169 -71.42 -28.78 -59.07
N ASN A 170 -72.08 -27.64 -58.84
CA ASN A 170 -72.37 -27.05 -57.52
C ASN A 170 -71.18 -26.58 -56.67
N VAL A 171 -69.95 -26.63 -57.19
CA VAL A 171 -68.76 -26.15 -56.49
C VAL A 171 -68.02 -25.14 -57.37
N GLY A 172 -67.52 -24.07 -56.76
CA GLY A 172 -66.72 -23.07 -57.47
C GLY A 172 -66.02 -22.12 -56.53
N SER A 173 -65.20 -21.23 -57.07
CA SER A 173 -64.63 -20.13 -56.28
C SER A 173 -64.36 -18.91 -57.14
N ILE A 174 -64.20 -17.76 -56.50
CA ILE A 174 -63.73 -16.51 -57.12
C ILE A 174 -62.80 -15.80 -56.16
N SER A 175 -61.74 -15.17 -56.70
CA SER A 175 -60.95 -14.19 -55.97
C SER A 175 -61.48 -12.79 -56.27
N LEU A 176 -61.91 -12.07 -55.23
CA LEU A 176 -62.41 -10.70 -55.36
C LEU A 176 -61.25 -9.71 -55.53
N PRO A 177 -61.44 -8.65 -56.33
CA PRO A 177 -60.45 -7.57 -56.48
C PRO A 177 -60.07 -6.86 -55.17
N HIS A 178 -60.99 -6.84 -54.20
CA HIS A 178 -60.76 -6.24 -52.88
C HIS A 178 -61.24 -7.18 -51.77
N ASN A 179 -60.63 -7.05 -50.59
CA ASN A 179 -61.04 -7.80 -49.41
C ASN A 179 -62.48 -7.41 -49.03
N PRO A 180 -63.42 -8.36 -48.98
CA PRO A 180 -64.80 -8.08 -48.62
C PRO A 180 -64.92 -7.82 -47.11
N ILE A 181 -65.83 -6.93 -46.73
CA ILE A 181 -66.22 -6.72 -45.33
C ILE A 181 -67.00 -7.96 -44.87
N PRO A 182 -66.62 -8.60 -43.74
CA PRO A 182 -67.35 -9.75 -43.21
C PRO A 182 -68.85 -9.47 -43.09
N GLY A 183 -69.67 -10.39 -43.61
CA GLY A 183 -71.15 -10.27 -43.61
C GLY A 183 -71.75 -9.43 -44.74
N SER A 184 -70.94 -8.84 -45.64
CA SER A 184 -71.46 -8.04 -46.77
C SER A 184 -71.65 -8.82 -48.08
N ILE A 185 -71.22 -10.08 -48.12
CA ILE A 185 -71.17 -10.89 -49.35
C ILE A 185 -72.54 -11.50 -49.65
N ASN A 186 -73.02 -11.29 -50.87
CA ASN A 186 -74.24 -11.87 -51.40
C ASN A 186 -73.90 -12.53 -52.73
N ALA A 187 -74.04 -13.86 -52.83
CA ALA A 187 -73.79 -14.61 -54.06
C ALA A 187 -75.08 -15.25 -54.58
N TRP A 188 -75.32 -15.15 -55.88
CA TRP A 188 -76.49 -15.73 -56.52
C TRP A 188 -76.18 -16.24 -57.93
N TRP A 189 -77.05 -17.10 -58.43
CA TRP A 189 -77.01 -17.68 -59.77
C TRP A 189 -78.35 -17.45 -60.47
N GLY A 190 -78.33 -17.17 -61.77
CA GLY A 190 -79.51 -16.99 -62.62
C GLY A 190 -79.76 -15.54 -63.06
N SER A 191 -80.61 -15.36 -64.08
CA SER A 191 -81.20 -14.08 -64.46
C SER A 191 -82.70 -14.11 -64.15
N ASP A 192 -83.14 -13.15 -63.36
CA ASP A 192 -84.54 -12.86 -63.04
C ASP A 192 -85.25 -14.00 -62.27
N GLU A 193 -86.24 -14.66 -62.86
CA GLU A 193 -87.25 -15.48 -62.15
C GLU A 193 -86.75 -16.84 -61.60
N ASN A 194 -85.53 -17.26 -61.96
CA ASN A 194 -84.89 -18.50 -61.47
C ASN A 194 -83.62 -18.22 -60.64
N SER A 195 -83.62 -17.14 -59.87
CA SER A 195 -82.46 -16.73 -59.05
C SER A 195 -82.33 -17.57 -57.78
N ALA A 196 -81.20 -18.25 -57.61
CA ALA A 196 -80.88 -19.01 -56.40
C ALA A 196 -79.74 -18.35 -55.61
N VAL A 197 -79.94 -18.11 -54.31
CA VAL A 197 -78.87 -17.65 -53.41
C VAL A 197 -77.92 -18.82 -53.17
N ILE A 198 -76.62 -18.57 -53.33
CA ILE A 198 -75.59 -19.60 -53.21
C ILE A 198 -74.88 -19.44 -51.87
N PRO A 199 -74.85 -20.49 -51.02
CA PRO A 199 -74.06 -20.48 -49.80
C PRO A 199 -72.58 -20.25 -50.13
N THR A 200 -71.96 -19.35 -49.37
CA THR A 200 -70.54 -18.99 -49.56
C THR A 200 -69.74 -19.20 -48.30
N SER A 201 -68.48 -19.60 -48.48
CA SER A 201 -67.46 -19.50 -47.44
C SER A 201 -66.36 -18.54 -47.89
N VAL A 202 -65.79 -17.80 -46.93
CA VAL A 202 -64.90 -16.67 -47.18
C VAL A 202 -63.56 -16.95 -46.53
N SER A 203 -62.47 -16.86 -47.29
CA SER A 203 -61.10 -16.90 -46.79
C SER A 203 -60.28 -15.82 -47.49
N GLY A 204 -59.95 -14.75 -46.76
CA GLY A 204 -59.32 -13.57 -47.35
C GLY A 204 -60.20 -12.94 -48.43
N ASN A 205 -59.67 -12.77 -49.64
CA ASN A 205 -60.43 -12.31 -50.81
C ASN A 205 -61.03 -13.45 -51.64
N ILE A 206 -60.91 -14.71 -51.21
CA ILE A 206 -61.45 -15.86 -51.95
C ILE A 206 -62.81 -16.24 -51.39
N ILE A 207 -63.80 -16.29 -52.28
CA ILE A 207 -65.15 -16.75 -51.99
C ILE A 207 -65.31 -18.14 -52.62
N THR A 208 -65.68 -19.12 -51.82
CA THR A 208 -66.01 -20.47 -52.30
C THR A 208 -67.52 -20.65 -52.32
N PHE A 209 -68.04 -21.16 -53.43
CA PHE A 209 -69.43 -21.48 -53.66
C PHE A 209 -69.65 -22.96 -53.42
N THR A 210 -70.57 -23.33 -52.54
CA THR A 210 -70.94 -24.73 -52.33
C THR A 210 -72.45 -24.86 -52.22
N ARG A 211 -73.03 -25.70 -53.08
CA ARG A 211 -74.45 -26.07 -53.03
C ARG A 211 -74.58 -27.60 -53.02
N ASN A 212 -75.62 -28.13 -52.40
CA ASN A 212 -75.86 -29.58 -52.34
C ASN A 212 -77.29 -29.93 -52.75
N GLU A 213 -77.67 -29.54 -53.97
CA GLU A 213 -79.03 -29.69 -54.51
C GLU A 213 -78.98 -30.20 -55.97
N TYR A 214 -80.02 -30.92 -56.41
CA TYR A 214 -80.17 -31.46 -57.77
C TYR A 214 -81.24 -30.68 -58.57
N PRO A 215 -81.04 -30.41 -59.88
CA PRO A 215 -79.87 -30.73 -60.70
C PRO A 215 -78.63 -29.88 -60.35
N PRO A 216 -77.40 -30.40 -60.59
CA PRO A 216 -76.18 -29.64 -60.35
C PRO A 216 -76.09 -28.43 -61.26
N LEU A 217 -75.70 -27.29 -60.69
CA LEU A 217 -75.51 -26.06 -61.44
C LEU A 217 -74.08 -25.95 -61.96
N THR A 218 -73.97 -25.56 -63.22
CA THR A 218 -72.73 -25.14 -63.86
C THR A 218 -73.00 -23.83 -64.58
N GLY A 219 -72.27 -22.77 -64.25
CA GLY A 219 -72.51 -21.44 -64.81
C GLY A 219 -72.00 -20.28 -63.96
N PRO A 220 -72.26 -19.03 -64.38
CA PRO A 220 -71.75 -17.85 -63.71
C PRO A 220 -72.45 -17.61 -62.36
N VAL A 221 -71.66 -17.24 -61.36
CA VAL A 221 -72.14 -16.83 -60.03
C VAL A 221 -71.86 -15.36 -59.88
N TYR A 222 -72.90 -14.56 -59.65
CA TYR A 222 -72.74 -13.13 -59.40
C TYR A 222 -72.55 -12.91 -57.90
N VAL A 223 -71.58 -12.09 -57.54
CA VAL A 223 -71.23 -11.78 -56.15
C VAL A 223 -71.21 -10.28 -55.97
N ASN A 224 -72.03 -9.79 -55.03
CA ASN A 224 -71.99 -8.43 -54.53
C ASN A 224 -71.38 -8.42 -53.14
N TYR A 225 -70.57 -7.42 -52.83
CA TYR A 225 -69.93 -7.27 -51.53
C TYR A 225 -69.69 -5.79 -51.22
N GLN A 226 -69.38 -5.48 -49.96
CA GLN A 226 -68.83 -4.17 -49.61
C GLN A 226 -67.35 -4.31 -49.29
N TYR A 227 -66.56 -3.30 -49.62
CA TYR A 227 -65.15 -3.19 -49.24
C TYR A 227 -64.85 -1.78 -48.74
N TRP A 228 -63.77 -1.65 -47.97
CA TRP A 228 -63.26 -0.36 -47.55
C TRP A 228 -62.49 0.30 -48.68
N TYR A 229 -62.89 1.51 -49.07
CA TYR A 229 -62.16 2.35 -50.01
C TYR A 229 -61.64 3.57 -49.26
N GLY A 230 -60.33 3.80 -49.33
CA GLY A 230 -59.67 4.96 -48.76
C GLY A 230 -59.46 6.02 -49.83
N GLU A 231 -60.15 7.15 -49.71
CA GLU A 231 -59.93 8.33 -50.55
C GLU A 231 -58.95 9.28 -49.85
N SER A 232 -57.78 9.48 -50.44
CA SER A 232 -56.77 10.38 -49.87
C SER A 232 -57.01 11.83 -50.28
N LYS A 233 -56.88 12.75 -49.32
CA LYS A 233 -57.04 14.20 -49.48
C LYS A 233 -55.71 14.95 -49.48
N ALA A 234 -54.59 14.24 -49.38
CA ALA A 234 -53.26 14.82 -49.44
C ALA A 234 -52.30 13.93 -50.26
N ARG A 235 -51.45 14.55 -51.06
CA ARG A 235 -50.38 13.91 -51.80
C ARG A 235 -49.08 14.66 -51.59
N VAL A 236 -47.99 13.94 -51.34
CA VAL A 236 -46.65 14.51 -51.22
C VAL A 236 -45.70 13.74 -52.13
N ARG A 237 -44.98 14.46 -52.98
CA ARG A 237 -43.89 13.92 -53.80
C ARG A 237 -42.61 14.65 -53.43
N SER A 238 -41.51 13.92 -53.29
CA SER A 238 -40.21 14.51 -53.01
C SER A 238 -39.34 14.56 -54.27
N ASN A 239 -38.53 15.61 -54.38
CA ASN A 239 -37.43 15.69 -55.32
C ASN A 239 -36.14 15.97 -54.54
N LEU A 240 -35.11 15.17 -54.79
CA LEU A 240 -33.86 15.21 -54.03
C LEU A 240 -32.93 16.36 -54.43
N GLY A 241 -33.27 17.15 -55.47
CA GLY A 241 -32.56 18.38 -55.82
C GLY A 241 -31.45 18.22 -56.86
N TYR A 242 -31.57 17.28 -57.79
CA TYR A 242 -30.53 17.05 -58.81
C TYR A 242 -30.23 18.31 -59.64
N HIS A 243 -28.96 18.50 -60.01
CA HIS A 243 -28.54 19.67 -60.81
C HIS A 243 -29.13 19.66 -62.24
N TRP A 244 -29.45 18.47 -62.75
CA TRP A 244 -30.09 18.24 -64.05
C TRP A 244 -31.61 18.08 -63.95
N ASN A 245 -32.24 18.50 -62.84
CA ASN A 245 -33.69 18.49 -62.73
C ASN A 245 -34.36 19.09 -63.97
N VAL A 246 -35.35 18.37 -64.46
CA VAL A 246 -36.31 18.81 -65.47
C VAL A 246 -37.54 19.39 -64.75
N THR A 247 -38.34 20.16 -65.47
CA THR A 247 -39.60 20.66 -64.92
C THR A 247 -40.52 19.50 -64.52
N ASP A 248 -41.17 19.62 -63.36
CA ASP A 248 -42.14 18.62 -62.90
C ASP A 248 -43.39 18.58 -63.81
N PRO A 249 -43.67 17.46 -64.49
CA PRO A 249 -44.77 17.38 -65.47
C PRO A 249 -46.15 17.59 -64.84
N ARG A 250 -46.31 17.17 -63.57
CA ARG A 250 -47.58 17.29 -62.85
C ARG A 250 -47.85 18.74 -62.43
N LEU A 251 -46.83 19.52 -62.06
CA LEU A 251 -46.98 20.96 -61.85
C LEU A 251 -47.32 21.70 -63.15
N GLN A 252 -46.76 21.30 -64.29
CA GLN A 252 -47.12 21.88 -65.61
C GLN A 252 -48.57 21.59 -65.98
N ASP A 253 -49.02 20.35 -65.78
CA ASP A 253 -50.40 19.91 -66.02
C ASP A 253 -51.40 20.68 -65.16
N LEU A 254 -51.07 20.88 -63.87
CA LEU A 254 -51.95 21.59 -62.94
C LEU A 254 -51.97 23.11 -63.12
N PHE A 255 -50.89 23.68 -63.64
CA PHE A 255 -50.69 25.14 -63.77
C PHE A 255 -50.13 25.54 -65.15
N PRO A 256 -50.85 25.25 -66.25
CA PRO A 256 -50.37 25.54 -67.59
C PRO A 256 -50.10 27.04 -67.77
N GLY A 257 -48.94 27.37 -68.35
CA GLY A 257 -48.48 28.75 -68.57
C GLY A 257 -47.92 29.47 -67.34
N GLN A 258 -48.32 29.10 -66.12
CA GLN A 258 -47.72 29.60 -64.88
C GLN A 258 -46.49 28.79 -64.49
N TRP A 259 -46.53 27.47 -64.67
CA TRP A 259 -45.38 26.58 -64.50
C TRP A 259 -44.85 26.13 -65.87
N THR A 260 -43.71 26.66 -66.30
CA THR A 260 -43.15 26.45 -67.65
C THR A 260 -41.92 25.55 -67.64
N ASP A 261 -41.41 25.17 -68.81
CA ASP A 261 -40.15 24.42 -68.95
C ASP A 261 -38.91 25.15 -68.40
N ALA A 262 -39.04 26.43 -68.05
CA ALA A 262 -37.99 27.19 -67.37
C ALA A 262 -37.98 26.95 -65.85
N HIS A 263 -39.11 26.57 -65.24
CA HIS A 263 -39.27 26.39 -63.79
C HIS A 263 -38.81 24.99 -63.33
N ARG A 264 -37.49 24.77 -63.37
CA ARG A 264 -36.88 23.44 -63.17
C ARG A 264 -36.45 23.11 -61.75
N LEU A 265 -36.29 24.12 -60.88
CA LEU A 265 -35.82 23.94 -59.49
C LEU A 265 -34.52 23.11 -59.39
N ARG A 266 -33.55 23.42 -60.26
CA ARG A 266 -32.26 22.72 -60.30
C ARG A 266 -31.45 22.98 -59.04
N GLY A 267 -30.86 21.93 -58.47
CA GLY A 267 -30.04 22.05 -57.26
C GLY A 267 -30.84 22.33 -55.98
N ILE A 268 -32.18 22.24 -56.01
CA ILE A 268 -33.03 22.52 -54.85
C ILE A 268 -33.82 21.26 -54.50
N ALA A 269 -33.51 20.65 -53.36
CA ALA A 269 -34.33 19.58 -52.81
C ALA A 269 -35.64 20.16 -52.30
N HIS A 270 -36.77 19.56 -52.67
CA HIS A 270 -38.09 20.12 -52.36
C HIS A 270 -39.18 19.05 -52.23
N LEU A 271 -40.25 19.41 -51.53
CA LEU A 271 -41.51 18.65 -51.50
C LEU A 271 -42.54 19.35 -52.38
N ILE A 272 -43.25 18.57 -53.18
CA ILE A 272 -44.44 18.99 -53.91
C ILE A 272 -45.63 18.41 -53.16
N VAL A 273 -46.47 19.29 -52.61
CA VAL A 273 -47.61 18.95 -51.78
C VAL A 273 -48.88 19.34 -52.51
N GLU A 274 -49.78 18.39 -52.73
CA GLU A 274 -51.14 18.62 -53.23
C GLU A 274 -52.12 18.31 -52.08
N LEU A 275 -52.95 19.28 -51.69
CA LEU A 275 -54.00 19.14 -50.67
C LEU A 275 -55.36 19.38 -51.34
N ILE A 276 -56.29 18.46 -51.16
CA ILE A 276 -57.64 18.53 -51.73
C ILE A 276 -58.60 18.95 -50.63
N TYR A 277 -59.35 20.03 -50.86
CA TYR A 277 -60.26 20.62 -49.89
C TYR A 277 -61.25 19.58 -49.35
N ASP A 278 -61.26 19.47 -48.03
CA ASP A 278 -62.16 18.61 -47.26
C ASP A 278 -62.21 19.14 -45.82
N THR A 279 -63.41 19.42 -45.31
CA THR A 279 -63.61 20.04 -43.99
C THR A 279 -63.20 19.13 -42.85
N ASP A 280 -63.23 17.81 -43.07
CA ASP A 280 -62.96 16.83 -42.04
C ASP A 280 -61.50 16.38 -42.04
N ALA A 281 -60.79 16.51 -43.18
CA ALA A 281 -59.36 16.27 -43.28
C ALA A 281 -58.53 17.50 -42.84
N PHE A 282 -59.07 18.71 -43.03
CA PHE A 282 -58.39 19.97 -42.71
C PHE A 282 -59.26 20.90 -41.84
N PRO A 283 -59.59 20.51 -40.59
CA PRO A 283 -60.57 21.22 -39.77
C PRO A 283 -60.09 22.58 -39.24
N THR A 284 -58.79 22.77 -39.04
CA THR A 284 -58.23 23.92 -38.30
C THR A 284 -57.32 24.83 -39.12
N SER A 285 -56.82 24.40 -40.29
CA SER A 285 -56.09 25.16 -41.33
C SER A 285 -55.26 24.21 -42.19
N LEU A 286 -54.44 24.76 -43.11
CA LEU A 286 -53.41 24.01 -43.83
C LEU A 286 -52.40 23.42 -42.82
N PRO A 287 -52.03 22.14 -42.94
CA PRO A 287 -51.08 21.52 -42.03
C PRO A 287 -49.68 22.10 -42.22
N ASN A 288 -48.92 22.19 -41.12
CA ASN A 288 -47.49 22.46 -41.17
C ASN A 288 -46.74 21.21 -41.62
N ILE A 289 -46.06 21.29 -42.76
CA ILE A 289 -45.41 20.14 -43.40
C ILE A 289 -43.90 20.23 -43.20
N SER A 290 -43.30 19.16 -42.68
CA SER A 290 -41.86 19.04 -42.47
C SER A 290 -41.40 17.61 -42.80
N ALA A 291 -40.10 17.40 -42.99
CA ALA A 291 -39.55 16.08 -43.24
C ALA A 291 -38.22 15.83 -42.54
N THR A 292 -38.00 14.59 -42.10
CA THR A 292 -36.67 14.09 -41.74
C THR A 292 -35.92 13.77 -43.02
N VAL A 293 -34.74 14.39 -43.17
CA VAL A 293 -33.91 14.30 -44.38
C VAL A 293 -32.52 13.82 -44.04
N ARG A 294 -31.97 13.00 -44.93
CA ARG A 294 -30.53 12.77 -45.03
C ARG A 294 -29.97 13.81 -45.98
N GLY A 295 -29.16 14.73 -45.45
CA GLY A 295 -28.64 15.91 -46.14
C GLY A 295 -27.61 15.59 -47.23
N ALA A 296 -26.61 16.46 -47.35
CA ALA A 296 -25.61 16.39 -48.41
C ALA A 296 -24.85 15.05 -48.41
N LYS A 297 -24.57 14.55 -49.62
CA LYS A 297 -23.56 13.51 -49.83
C LYS A 297 -22.18 14.16 -49.71
N VAL A 298 -21.27 13.49 -49.02
CA VAL A 298 -19.93 14.01 -48.72
C VAL A 298 -18.85 13.09 -49.26
N SER A 299 -17.70 13.67 -49.60
CA SER A 299 -16.53 12.94 -50.05
C SER A 299 -15.68 12.49 -48.85
N ASP A 300 -15.49 11.18 -48.71
CA ASP A 300 -14.64 10.58 -47.68
C ASP A 300 -13.19 10.45 -48.18
N PRO A 301 -12.21 11.19 -47.62
CA PRO A 301 -10.82 11.16 -48.07
C PRO A 301 -10.10 9.83 -47.77
N ARG A 302 -10.69 8.92 -46.98
CA ARG A 302 -10.10 7.60 -46.68
C ARG A 302 -10.17 6.64 -47.87
N ASN A 303 -11.23 6.74 -48.66
CA ASN A 303 -11.56 5.78 -49.72
C ASN A 303 -12.07 6.44 -51.02
N GLY A 304 -12.24 7.77 -51.04
CA GLY A 304 -12.74 8.52 -52.18
C GLY A 304 -14.25 8.39 -52.43
N ASN A 305 -15.00 7.69 -51.56
CA ASN A 305 -16.43 7.48 -51.74
C ASN A 305 -17.21 8.80 -51.61
N PHE A 306 -18.24 8.96 -52.43
CA PHE A 306 -19.16 10.10 -52.38
C PHE A 306 -20.56 9.61 -52.02
N ALA A 307 -20.87 9.65 -50.72
CA ALA A 307 -22.10 9.11 -50.17
C ALA A 307 -22.56 9.93 -48.96
N TRP A 308 -23.80 9.72 -48.53
CA TRP A 308 -24.27 10.33 -47.30
C TRP A 308 -23.47 9.86 -46.09
N SER A 309 -23.18 10.78 -45.17
CA SER A 309 -22.54 10.49 -43.90
C SER A 309 -23.06 11.44 -42.82
N ASP A 310 -23.16 10.92 -41.61
CA ASP A 310 -23.41 11.63 -40.37
C ASP A 310 -22.11 11.90 -39.58
N ASN A 311 -20.95 11.60 -40.15
CA ASN A 311 -19.66 11.78 -39.50
C ASN A 311 -19.25 13.27 -39.47
N PRO A 312 -19.13 13.91 -38.28
CA PRO A 312 -18.89 15.34 -38.17
C PRO A 312 -17.61 15.81 -38.86
N ALA A 313 -16.54 15.01 -38.87
CA ALA A 313 -15.30 15.39 -39.55
C ALA A 313 -15.47 15.47 -41.08
N LEU A 314 -16.24 14.55 -41.66
CA LEU A 314 -16.56 14.57 -43.09
C LEU A 314 -17.52 15.72 -43.44
N LEU A 315 -18.51 15.98 -42.58
CA LEU A 315 -19.41 17.12 -42.72
C LEU A 315 -18.67 18.46 -42.65
N MET A 316 -17.69 18.60 -41.74
CA MET A 316 -16.83 19.78 -41.66
C MET A 316 -16.01 19.98 -42.92
N ARG A 317 -15.40 18.92 -43.46
CA ARG A 317 -14.64 19.00 -44.71
C ARG A 317 -15.53 19.42 -45.88
N HIS A 318 -16.74 18.86 -45.97
CA HIS A 318 -17.70 19.24 -47.01
C HIS A 318 -18.11 20.71 -46.86
N TYR A 319 -18.51 21.14 -45.66
CA TYR A 319 -18.86 22.54 -45.38
C TYR A 319 -17.72 23.52 -45.65
N ALA A 320 -16.48 23.10 -45.41
CA ALA A 320 -15.30 23.92 -45.66
C ALA A 320 -15.08 24.24 -47.15
N TYR A 321 -15.44 23.31 -48.04
CA TYR A 321 -15.27 23.47 -49.49
C TYR A 321 -16.54 23.93 -50.21
N ASP A 322 -17.72 23.75 -49.61
CA ASP A 322 -18.99 24.08 -50.24
C ASP A 322 -19.17 25.59 -50.48
N GLU A 323 -19.79 25.96 -51.60
CA GLU A 323 -20.04 27.35 -51.99
C GLU A 323 -21.00 28.08 -51.04
N LEU A 324 -21.93 27.36 -50.41
CA LEU A 324 -22.84 27.87 -49.38
C LEU A 324 -22.20 27.85 -47.99
N GLY A 325 -21.04 27.22 -47.85
CA GLY A 325 -20.27 27.10 -46.62
C GLY A 325 -19.12 28.08 -46.52
N ALA A 326 -17.93 27.58 -46.18
CA ALA A 326 -16.73 28.41 -46.03
C ALA A 326 -16.05 28.74 -47.38
N ASN A 327 -16.41 28.03 -48.46
CA ASN A 327 -15.88 28.21 -49.81
C ASN A 327 -14.35 28.36 -49.86
N LEU A 328 -13.64 27.51 -49.12
CA LEU A 328 -12.19 27.52 -49.10
C LEU A 328 -11.62 26.91 -50.39
N ALA A 329 -10.44 27.37 -50.78
CA ALA A 329 -9.77 26.84 -51.96
C ALA A 329 -9.44 25.34 -51.79
N PRO A 330 -9.53 24.51 -52.85
CA PRO A 330 -9.15 23.09 -52.76
C PRO A 330 -7.74 22.91 -52.18
N GLY A 331 -7.59 21.95 -51.26
CA GLY A 331 -6.31 21.65 -50.59
C GLY A 331 -6.02 22.48 -49.34
N THR A 332 -6.89 23.41 -48.94
CA THR A 332 -6.74 24.15 -47.68
C THR A 332 -7.26 23.39 -46.47
N VAL A 333 -7.83 22.19 -46.61
CA VAL A 333 -8.21 21.33 -45.47
C VAL A 333 -7.27 20.15 -45.40
N SER A 334 -6.72 19.87 -44.22
CA SER A 334 -5.80 18.75 -44.04
C SER A 334 -6.54 17.42 -44.05
N ASP A 335 -6.45 16.68 -45.16
CA ASP A 335 -7.08 15.36 -45.28
C ASP A 335 -6.56 14.36 -44.22
N ALA A 336 -5.28 14.42 -43.84
CA ALA A 336 -4.73 13.59 -42.75
C ALA A 336 -5.46 13.81 -41.41
N HIS A 337 -5.76 15.06 -41.06
CA HIS A 337 -6.51 15.40 -39.85
C HIS A 337 -7.98 14.99 -39.95
N VAL A 338 -8.59 15.15 -41.13
CA VAL A 338 -9.96 14.69 -41.39
C VAL A 338 -10.04 13.17 -41.25
N ILE A 339 -9.10 12.42 -41.83
CA ILE A 339 -9.05 10.95 -41.74
C ILE A 339 -8.93 10.50 -40.27
N ALA A 340 -8.02 11.10 -39.51
CA ALA A 340 -7.83 10.78 -38.10
C ALA A 340 -9.12 11.04 -37.29
N ALA A 341 -9.75 12.21 -37.46
CA ALA A 341 -11.00 12.56 -36.79
C ALA A 341 -12.17 11.67 -37.23
N ALA A 342 -12.29 11.37 -38.53
CA ALA A 342 -13.35 10.53 -39.07
C ALA A 342 -13.27 9.09 -38.53
N ASN A 343 -12.05 8.53 -38.41
CA ASN A 343 -11.84 7.22 -37.83
C ASN A 343 -12.26 7.17 -36.35
N VAL A 344 -12.00 8.22 -35.57
CA VAL A 344 -12.50 8.34 -34.19
C VAL A 344 -14.02 8.37 -34.19
N CYS A 345 -14.64 9.23 -34.99
CA CYS A 345 -16.10 9.40 -35.01
C CYS A 345 -16.85 8.11 -35.38
N ASP A 346 -16.31 7.31 -36.30
CA ASP A 346 -16.93 6.04 -36.73
C ASP A 346 -16.70 4.86 -35.77
N GLN A 347 -15.95 5.03 -34.66
CA GLN A 347 -15.80 3.97 -33.65
C GLN A 347 -17.17 3.61 -33.06
N VAL A 348 -17.49 2.32 -32.99
CA VAL A 348 -18.77 1.85 -32.45
C VAL A 348 -18.64 1.65 -30.94
N VAL A 349 -19.54 2.27 -30.19
CA VAL A 349 -19.64 2.19 -28.73
C VAL A 349 -21.07 1.81 -28.33
N THR A 350 -21.23 1.30 -27.11
CA THR A 350 -22.55 0.96 -26.57
C THR A 350 -22.98 2.01 -25.56
N TYR A 351 -23.96 2.83 -25.93
CA TYR A 351 -24.57 3.83 -25.06
C TYR A 351 -25.58 3.19 -24.12
N ASN A 352 -25.62 3.67 -22.87
CA ASN A 352 -26.67 3.35 -21.90
C ASN A 352 -27.48 4.61 -21.61
N VAL A 353 -28.72 4.66 -22.08
CA VAL A 353 -29.64 5.79 -21.85
C VAL A 353 -30.84 5.29 -21.06
N GLY A 354 -30.89 5.61 -19.76
CA GLY A 354 -31.99 5.22 -18.90
C GLY A 354 -32.18 3.69 -18.77
N GLY A 355 -31.10 2.91 -18.88
CA GLY A 355 -31.14 1.44 -18.86
C GLY A 355 -31.26 0.79 -20.25
N ASN A 356 -31.50 1.56 -21.30
CA ASN A 356 -31.57 1.04 -22.67
C ASN A 356 -30.18 1.08 -23.33
N LEU A 357 -29.70 -0.10 -23.73
CA LEU A 357 -28.43 -0.25 -24.42
C LEU A 357 -28.61 -0.08 -25.94
N SER A 358 -27.78 0.75 -26.57
CA SER A 358 -27.78 0.93 -28.03
C SER A 358 -26.35 1.04 -28.58
N SER A 359 -26.04 0.24 -29.61
CA SER A 359 -24.74 0.28 -30.28
C SER A 359 -24.78 1.27 -31.45
N ARG A 360 -23.93 2.29 -31.39
CA ARG A 360 -23.88 3.40 -32.34
C ARG A 360 -22.44 3.88 -32.54
N LYS A 361 -22.20 4.65 -33.60
CA LYS A 361 -20.97 5.44 -33.74
C LYS A 361 -20.82 6.38 -32.55
N VAL A 362 -19.59 6.62 -32.10
CA VAL A 362 -19.32 7.46 -30.92
C VAL A 362 -19.69 8.92 -31.18
N TYR A 363 -19.45 9.44 -32.38
CA TYR A 363 -19.82 10.81 -32.74
C TYR A 363 -20.56 10.85 -34.07
N THR A 364 -21.78 11.37 -34.05
CA THR A 364 -22.55 11.74 -35.25
C THR A 364 -22.98 13.20 -35.17
N ALA A 365 -23.34 13.80 -36.30
CA ALA A 365 -23.85 15.16 -36.33
C ALA A 365 -24.96 15.34 -37.36
N GLY A 366 -25.84 16.29 -37.08
CA GLY A 366 -26.87 16.78 -37.98
C GLY A 366 -27.10 18.26 -37.73
N THR A 367 -26.86 19.11 -38.73
CA THR A 367 -27.06 20.55 -38.61
C THR A 367 -27.52 21.17 -39.93
N VAL A 368 -28.06 22.38 -39.84
CA VAL A 368 -28.50 23.18 -40.99
C VAL A 368 -27.70 24.47 -40.98
N ALA A 369 -26.79 24.60 -41.94
CA ALA A 369 -26.00 25.80 -42.11
C ALA A 369 -26.73 26.78 -43.03
N ARG A 370 -27.26 27.85 -42.45
CA ARG A 370 -27.97 28.89 -43.19
C ARG A 370 -27.00 29.93 -43.76
N SER A 371 -27.24 30.37 -44.99
CA SER A 371 -26.46 31.42 -45.65
C SER A 371 -26.46 32.70 -44.82
N GLY A 372 -25.30 33.30 -44.62
CA GLY A 372 -25.11 34.46 -43.75
C GLY A 372 -24.65 34.12 -42.33
N THR A 373 -24.70 32.84 -41.92
CA THR A 373 -24.04 32.37 -40.70
C THR A 373 -22.53 32.42 -40.89
N ARG A 374 -21.78 32.82 -39.86
CA ARG A 374 -20.32 32.84 -39.94
C ARG A 374 -19.79 31.39 -40.03
N PRO A 375 -18.93 31.06 -41.01
CA PRO A 375 -18.47 29.68 -41.19
C PRO A 375 -17.78 29.06 -39.97
N ILE A 376 -17.06 29.86 -39.18
CA ILE A 376 -16.38 29.38 -37.97
C ILE A 376 -17.35 28.91 -36.88
N ASP A 377 -18.58 29.43 -36.85
CA ASP A 377 -19.57 29.08 -35.84
C ASP A 377 -20.14 27.69 -36.17
N VAL A 378 -20.49 27.43 -37.44
CA VAL A 378 -20.91 26.10 -37.94
C VAL A 378 -19.80 25.05 -37.80
N LEU A 379 -18.56 25.40 -38.17
CA LEU A 379 -17.41 24.51 -37.97
C LEU A 379 -17.16 24.23 -36.47
N GLY A 380 -17.39 25.21 -35.60
CA GLY A 380 -17.30 25.06 -34.15
C GLY A 380 -18.36 24.10 -33.60
N GLU A 381 -19.61 24.21 -34.05
CA GLU A 381 -20.70 23.30 -33.66
C GLU A 381 -20.45 21.86 -34.11
N LEU A 382 -19.99 21.66 -35.35
CA LEU A 382 -19.61 20.34 -35.84
C LEU A 382 -18.41 19.77 -35.09
N ALA A 383 -17.43 20.62 -34.71
CA ALA A 383 -16.32 20.20 -33.86
C ALA A 383 -16.79 19.82 -32.46
N GLU A 384 -17.70 20.59 -31.86
CA GLU A 384 -18.30 20.31 -30.55
C GLU A 384 -19.07 18.98 -30.54
N ALA A 385 -19.77 18.65 -31.64
CA ALA A 385 -20.45 17.37 -31.78
C ALA A 385 -19.52 16.16 -31.63
N MET A 386 -18.24 16.29 -32.00
CA MET A 386 -17.22 15.25 -31.81
C MET A 386 -16.32 15.47 -30.58
N ALA A 387 -16.75 16.29 -29.60
CA ALA A 387 -15.92 16.73 -28.47
C ALA A 387 -14.52 17.25 -28.90
N GLY A 388 -14.48 17.81 -30.11
CA GLY A 388 -13.28 18.11 -30.87
C GLY A 388 -12.93 19.58 -30.91
N LYS A 389 -11.94 19.89 -31.73
CA LYS A 389 -11.39 21.24 -31.91
C LYS A 389 -11.08 21.49 -33.38
N VAL A 390 -11.17 22.75 -33.80
CA VAL A 390 -10.88 23.20 -35.16
C VAL A 390 -10.05 24.48 -35.12
N ALA A 391 -9.07 24.58 -36.02
CA ALA A 391 -8.24 25.78 -36.17
C ALA A 391 -7.62 25.88 -37.57
N PHE A 392 -7.14 27.08 -37.92
CA PHE A 392 -6.28 27.29 -39.09
C PHE A 392 -4.82 27.34 -38.68
N VAL A 393 -4.00 26.48 -39.28
CA VAL A 393 -2.54 26.42 -39.07
C VAL A 393 -1.85 26.37 -40.43
N GLY A 394 -0.94 27.31 -40.70
CA GLY A 394 -0.12 27.28 -41.91
C GLY A 394 -0.92 27.25 -43.22
N ASN A 395 -2.00 28.05 -43.31
CA ASN A 395 -2.94 28.08 -44.44
C ASN A 395 -3.77 26.79 -44.64
N SER A 396 -3.75 25.88 -43.66
CA SER A 396 -4.57 24.67 -43.64
C SER A 396 -5.54 24.68 -42.46
N LEU A 397 -6.80 24.35 -42.70
CA LEU A 397 -7.77 23.99 -41.68
C LEU A 397 -7.39 22.61 -41.12
N ILE A 398 -7.19 22.54 -39.82
CA ILE A 398 -6.94 21.31 -39.07
C ILE A 398 -8.09 21.07 -38.09
N MET A 399 -8.41 19.81 -37.87
CA MET A 399 -9.44 19.39 -36.93
C MET A 399 -8.99 18.17 -36.14
N ARG A 400 -9.49 18.03 -34.92
CA ARG A 400 -9.28 16.86 -34.07
C ARG A 400 -10.61 16.47 -33.45
N ALA A 401 -10.93 15.19 -33.48
CA ALA A 401 -12.01 14.64 -32.66
C ALA A 401 -11.55 14.51 -31.20
N GLY A 402 -12.50 14.42 -30.27
CA GLY A 402 -12.27 14.23 -28.84
C GLY A 402 -11.76 12.83 -28.53
N ALA A 403 -10.50 12.56 -28.87
CA ALA A 403 -9.80 11.34 -28.54
C ALA A 403 -8.35 11.66 -28.14
N TYR A 404 -7.82 10.86 -27.22
CA TYR A 404 -6.43 11.00 -26.82
C TYR A 404 -5.48 10.63 -27.96
N THR A 405 -4.50 11.50 -28.20
CA THR A 405 -3.39 11.25 -29.14
C THR A 405 -2.11 11.09 -28.32
N ALA A 406 -1.32 10.05 -28.63
CA ALA A 406 -0.02 9.87 -27.98
C ALA A 406 0.91 11.07 -28.26
N PRO A 407 1.83 11.41 -27.34
CA PRO A 407 2.73 12.53 -27.53
C PRO A 407 3.54 12.44 -28.84
N ALA A 408 3.44 13.46 -29.67
CA ALA A 408 4.17 13.58 -30.94
C ALA A 408 5.63 14.04 -30.73
N LEU A 409 5.92 14.68 -29.60
CA LEU A 409 7.23 15.19 -29.24
C LEU A 409 7.48 15.04 -27.75
N SER A 410 8.70 14.70 -27.36
CA SER A 410 9.15 14.71 -25.97
C SER A 410 10.16 15.84 -25.76
N LEU A 411 9.88 16.69 -24.76
CA LEU A 411 10.68 17.83 -24.35
C LEU A 411 11.13 17.62 -22.90
N THR A 412 12.43 17.75 -22.68
CA THR A 412 13.09 17.57 -21.39
C THR A 412 13.62 18.90 -20.86
N ASP A 413 14.17 18.93 -19.65
CA ASP A 413 14.81 20.12 -19.07
C ASP A 413 15.86 20.77 -19.99
N ASN A 414 16.51 19.99 -20.86
CA ASN A 414 17.48 20.50 -21.84
C ASN A 414 16.86 21.33 -22.97
N ASP A 415 15.56 21.17 -23.24
CA ASP A 415 14.85 21.80 -24.35
C ASP A 415 14.26 23.16 -23.99
N PHE A 416 14.11 23.45 -22.70
CA PHE A 416 13.73 24.76 -22.20
C PHE A 416 14.83 25.79 -22.48
N SER A 417 14.45 27.05 -22.70
CA SER A 417 15.41 28.15 -22.65
C SER A 417 15.93 28.35 -21.22
N ASP A 418 15.03 28.25 -20.25
CA ASP A 418 15.30 28.17 -18.82
C ASP A 418 14.25 27.25 -18.18
N ALA A 419 14.68 26.08 -17.70
CA ALA A 419 13.79 25.08 -17.08
C ALA A 419 13.21 25.53 -15.73
N SER A 420 13.72 26.62 -15.15
CA SER A 420 13.22 27.23 -13.93
C SER A 420 12.16 28.31 -14.14
N GLU A 421 12.06 28.87 -15.35
CA GLU A 421 11.16 29.98 -15.67
C GLU A 421 9.92 29.48 -16.43
N VAL A 422 9.14 28.62 -15.77
CA VAL A 422 7.85 28.13 -16.29
C VAL A 422 6.71 28.89 -15.62
N ARG A 423 5.86 29.54 -16.41
CA ARG A 423 4.63 30.17 -15.91
C ARG A 423 3.56 29.11 -15.75
N ILE A 424 3.19 28.81 -14.51
CA ILE A 424 2.27 27.71 -14.18
C ILE A 424 0.96 28.29 -13.64
N GLN A 425 -0.15 27.87 -14.24
CA GLN A 425 -1.49 28.02 -13.70
C GLN A 425 -2.01 26.63 -13.30
N PRO A 426 -1.95 26.27 -12.00
CA PRO A 426 -2.21 24.89 -11.57
C PRO A 426 -3.70 24.53 -11.53
N ARG A 427 -4.57 25.54 -11.38
CA ARG A 427 -6.02 25.39 -11.27
C ARG A 427 -6.73 26.54 -11.98
N ARG A 428 -7.99 26.31 -12.36
CA ARG A 428 -8.88 27.39 -12.79
C ARG A 428 -9.27 28.26 -11.58
N PRO A 429 -9.44 29.57 -11.78
CA PRO A 429 -10.05 30.45 -10.79
C PRO A 429 -11.41 29.93 -10.31
N ARG A 430 -11.76 30.17 -9.04
CA ARG A 430 -12.96 29.61 -8.38
C ARG A 430 -14.28 30.02 -9.06
N ASP A 431 -14.33 31.19 -9.68
CA ASP A 431 -15.46 31.71 -10.46
C ASP A 431 -15.64 31.00 -11.82
N GLN A 432 -14.63 30.24 -12.27
CA GLN A 432 -14.63 29.52 -13.55
C GLN A 432 -14.64 27.99 -13.37
N LEU A 433 -14.80 27.51 -12.14
CA LEU A 433 -14.97 26.09 -11.86
C LEU A 433 -16.36 25.62 -12.30
N VAL A 434 -16.40 24.44 -12.91
CA VAL A 434 -17.61 23.79 -13.41
C VAL A 434 -17.57 22.34 -12.95
N ASN A 435 -18.66 21.86 -12.37
CA ASN A 435 -18.79 20.46 -11.92
C ASN A 435 -20.11 19.79 -12.31
N ALA A 436 -20.98 20.53 -13.00
CA ALA A 436 -22.17 20.01 -13.63
C ALA A 436 -22.37 20.67 -15.01
N VAL A 437 -22.89 19.90 -15.96
CA VAL A 437 -23.28 20.39 -17.29
C VAL A 437 -24.76 20.08 -17.48
N THR A 438 -25.53 21.11 -17.83
CA THR A 438 -26.94 21.04 -18.24
C THR A 438 -27.06 21.69 -19.60
N GLY A 439 -28.15 21.42 -20.34
CA GLY A 439 -28.29 22.02 -21.64
C GLY A 439 -29.36 21.40 -22.51
N VAL A 440 -29.48 21.96 -23.71
CA VAL A 440 -30.48 21.56 -24.71
C VAL A 440 -29.83 21.06 -25.99
N PHE A 441 -30.55 20.20 -26.72
CA PHE A 441 -30.17 19.67 -28.02
C PHE A 441 -31.44 19.26 -28.80
N ALA A 442 -31.32 19.03 -30.12
CA ALA A 442 -32.44 18.61 -30.96
C ALA A 442 -32.55 17.08 -31.02
N ASP A 443 -33.43 16.47 -30.23
CA ASP A 443 -33.44 15.02 -30.04
C ASP A 443 -34.19 14.26 -31.13
N GLU A 444 -33.49 13.38 -31.84
CA GLU A 444 -34.10 12.53 -32.87
C GLU A 444 -35.18 11.59 -32.31
N GLY A 445 -35.04 11.15 -31.05
CA GLY A 445 -36.05 10.32 -30.38
C GLY A 445 -37.38 11.05 -30.15
N ASN A 446 -37.32 12.38 -30.04
CA ASN A 446 -38.46 13.28 -29.88
C ASN A 446 -38.72 14.09 -31.16
N LYS A 447 -38.61 13.45 -32.32
CA LYS A 447 -38.92 14.06 -33.64
C LYS A 447 -38.12 15.35 -33.92
N PHE A 448 -36.86 15.41 -33.45
CA PHE A 448 -35.92 16.53 -33.54
C PHE A 448 -36.38 17.82 -32.83
N SER A 449 -37.31 17.72 -31.87
CA SER A 449 -37.65 18.84 -31.01
C SER A 449 -36.51 19.17 -30.05
N VAL A 450 -36.37 20.45 -29.69
CA VAL A 450 -35.34 20.91 -28.76
C VAL A 450 -35.77 20.55 -27.34
N VAL A 451 -34.98 19.72 -26.67
CA VAL A 451 -35.24 19.21 -25.31
C VAL A 451 -34.00 19.31 -24.45
N ASP A 452 -34.18 19.30 -23.13
CA ASP A 452 -33.08 19.22 -22.18
C ASP A 452 -32.47 17.81 -22.17
N PHE A 453 -31.15 17.68 -22.24
CA PHE A 453 -30.51 16.40 -21.94
C PHE A 453 -30.36 16.21 -20.42
N PRO A 454 -30.41 14.97 -19.91
CA PRO A 454 -30.27 14.73 -18.48
C PRO A 454 -28.91 15.21 -17.97
N ARG A 455 -28.95 16.04 -16.91
CA ARG A 455 -27.77 16.67 -16.30
C ARG A 455 -26.64 15.68 -16.07
N VAL A 456 -25.43 16.08 -16.47
CA VAL A 456 -24.20 15.35 -16.18
C VAL A 456 -23.48 16.03 -15.02
N SER A 457 -23.19 15.29 -13.96
CA SER A 457 -22.34 15.76 -12.86
C SER A 457 -21.70 14.60 -12.11
N PHE A 458 -20.53 14.83 -11.51
CA PHE A 458 -19.84 13.86 -10.68
C PHE A 458 -19.96 14.24 -9.20
N ALA A 459 -20.37 13.29 -8.34
CA ALA A 459 -20.59 13.56 -6.92
C ALA A 459 -19.29 13.99 -6.20
N SER A 460 -18.17 13.35 -6.53
CA SER A 460 -16.84 13.69 -6.01
C SER A 460 -16.44 15.14 -6.32
N TYR A 461 -16.71 15.61 -7.53
CA TYR A 461 -16.41 16.97 -7.97
C TYR A 461 -17.22 18.02 -7.21
N ALA A 462 -18.49 17.74 -6.93
CA ALA A 462 -19.34 18.63 -6.13
C ALA A 462 -18.93 18.65 -4.64
N GLN A 463 -18.50 17.51 -4.09
CA GLN A 463 -17.99 17.42 -2.72
C GLN A 463 -16.67 18.18 -2.56
N GLU A 464 -15.72 18.04 -3.50
CA GLU A 464 -14.44 18.75 -3.47
C GLU A 464 -14.62 20.29 -3.53
N ASP A 465 -15.58 20.77 -4.34
CA ASP A 465 -15.84 22.19 -4.49
C ASP A 465 -16.77 22.78 -3.40
N GLY A 466 -17.43 21.90 -2.64
CA GLY A 466 -18.40 22.24 -1.58
C GLY A 466 -19.77 22.72 -2.07
N ARG A 467 -20.02 22.77 -3.38
CA ARG A 467 -21.32 23.12 -3.99
C ARG A 467 -21.40 22.69 -5.45
N VAL A 468 -22.62 22.61 -5.98
CA VAL A 468 -22.85 22.39 -7.42
C VAL A 468 -22.62 23.70 -8.18
N LEU A 469 -21.84 23.62 -9.26
CA LEU A 469 -21.46 24.69 -10.18
C LEU A 469 -21.85 24.27 -11.60
N PRO A 470 -23.12 24.52 -12.01
CA PRO A 470 -23.60 24.12 -13.33
C PRO A 470 -23.16 25.11 -14.41
N VAL A 471 -22.81 24.58 -15.57
CA VAL A 471 -22.72 25.33 -16.83
C VAL A 471 -23.83 24.87 -17.76
N GLU A 472 -24.46 25.83 -18.42
CA GLU A 472 -25.45 25.58 -19.45
C GLU A 472 -24.78 25.59 -20.82
N VAL A 473 -25.03 24.54 -21.61
CA VAL A 473 -24.51 24.37 -22.98
C VAL A 473 -25.65 24.09 -23.94
N GLU A 474 -25.44 24.40 -25.20
CA GLU A 474 -26.42 24.12 -26.25
C GLU A 474 -25.71 23.42 -27.40
N PHE A 475 -26.17 22.21 -27.70
CA PHE A 475 -25.58 21.40 -28.75
C PHE A 475 -26.42 21.51 -30.03
N GLY A 476 -25.98 22.39 -30.94
CA GLY A 476 -26.69 22.67 -32.20
C GLY A 476 -26.63 21.53 -33.24
N ALA A 477 -25.58 20.70 -33.19
CA ALA A 477 -25.32 19.63 -34.16
C ALA A 477 -25.48 18.20 -33.62
N ILE A 478 -25.65 18.02 -32.31
CA ILE A 478 -25.85 16.69 -31.69
C ILE A 478 -27.34 16.37 -31.69
N THR A 479 -27.71 15.19 -32.20
CA THR A 479 -29.12 14.77 -32.30
C THR A 479 -29.50 13.62 -31.38
N PHE A 480 -28.55 13.03 -30.67
CA PHE A 480 -28.76 11.87 -29.81
C PHE A 480 -28.35 12.14 -28.36
N VAL A 481 -29.25 11.85 -27.43
CA VAL A 481 -29.08 12.13 -25.99
C VAL A 481 -27.83 11.48 -25.38
N GLY A 482 -27.52 10.23 -25.75
CA GLY A 482 -26.35 9.51 -25.21
C GLY A 482 -25.04 10.19 -25.59
N GLN A 483 -24.93 10.68 -26.82
CA GLN A 483 -23.78 11.43 -27.30
C GLN A 483 -23.66 12.79 -26.60
N ALA A 484 -24.78 13.51 -26.42
CA ALA A 484 -24.79 14.79 -25.69
C ALA A 484 -24.23 14.64 -24.27
N GLN A 485 -24.62 13.57 -23.56
CA GLN A 485 -24.07 13.26 -22.24
C GLN A 485 -22.58 12.90 -22.29
N HIS A 486 -22.14 12.12 -23.28
CA HIS A 486 -20.72 11.77 -23.46
C HIS A 486 -19.86 13.01 -23.70
N VAL A 487 -20.25 13.90 -24.63
CA VAL A 487 -19.55 15.17 -24.87
C VAL A 487 -19.51 16.02 -23.60
N ALA A 488 -20.62 16.14 -22.87
CA ALA A 488 -20.66 16.85 -21.59
C ALA A 488 -19.72 16.24 -20.52
N ARG A 489 -19.54 14.91 -20.47
CA ARG A 489 -18.55 14.25 -19.59
C ARG A 489 -17.12 14.61 -19.98
N VAL A 490 -16.80 14.57 -21.28
CA VAL A 490 -15.48 14.99 -21.79
C VAL A 490 -15.21 16.45 -21.41
N MET A 491 -16.19 17.35 -21.57
CA MET A 491 -16.07 18.76 -21.17
C MET A 491 -15.78 18.93 -19.67
N LEU A 492 -16.44 18.16 -18.80
CA LEU A 492 -16.19 18.20 -17.35
C LEU A 492 -14.80 17.68 -16.97
N ARG A 493 -14.39 16.56 -17.55
CA ARG A 493 -13.06 15.96 -17.29
C ARG A 493 -11.95 16.88 -17.80
N ASP A 494 -12.11 17.45 -19.00
CA ASP A 494 -11.19 18.44 -19.57
C ASP A 494 -11.16 19.74 -18.73
N ALA A 495 -12.29 20.16 -18.15
CA ALA A 495 -12.33 21.32 -17.26
C ALA A 495 -11.58 21.10 -15.94
N ARG A 496 -11.58 19.86 -15.43
CA ARG A 496 -10.85 19.48 -14.22
C ARG A 496 -9.34 19.37 -14.42
N GLN A 497 -8.90 18.96 -15.61
CA GLN A 497 -7.49 19.06 -16.02
C GLN A 497 -7.12 20.51 -16.33
N ALA A 498 -6.96 21.28 -15.27
CA ALA A 498 -6.80 22.74 -15.35
C ALA A 498 -5.36 23.21 -15.49
N LEU A 499 -4.37 22.32 -15.28
CA LEU A 499 -2.96 22.70 -15.32
C LEU A 499 -2.61 23.23 -16.71
N THR A 500 -2.27 24.52 -16.75
CA THR A 500 -1.82 25.20 -17.96
C THR A 500 -0.44 25.78 -17.68
N ILE A 501 0.49 25.58 -18.60
CA ILE A 501 1.85 26.09 -18.49
C ILE A 501 2.19 26.93 -19.72
N THR A 502 3.01 27.95 -19.52
CA THR A 502 3.60 28.72 -20.61
C THR A 502 5.11 28.79 -20.37
N ALA A 503 5.87 28.30 -21.34
CA ALA A 503 7.32 28.24 -21.28
C ALA A 503 7.94 28.48 -22.65
N SER A 504 9.15 29.05 -22.64
CA SER A 504 9.97 29.24 -23.84
C SER A 504 10.90 28.05 -24.02
N PHE A 505 10.95 27.55 -25.25
CA PHE A 505 11.72 26.39 -25.65
C PHE A 505 12.69 26.76 -26.77
N LYS A 506 13.79 26.00 -26.85
CA LYS A 506 14.72 26.01 -27.97
C LYS A 506 14.03 25.46 -29.23
N LEU A 507 14.71 25.56 -30.38
CA LEU A 507 14.18 25.14 -31.67
C LEU A 507 13.79 23.65 -31.78
N ARG A 508 14.14 22.81 -30.81
CA ARG A 508 13.63 21.43 -30.72
C ARG A 508 12.10 21.38 -30.62
N ALA A 509 11.47 22.40 -30.04
CA ALA A 509 10.01 22.53 -29.98
C ALA A 509 9.37 22.99 -31.31
N TYR A 510 10.16 23.27 -32.37
CA TYR A 510 9.65 23.76 -33.65
C TYR A 510 8.60 22.87 -34.32
N PRO A 511 8.72 21.53 -34.31
CA PRO A 511 7.74 20.65 -34.92
C PRO A 511 6.37 20.65 -34.22
N ALA A 512 6.28 21.12 -32.97
CA ALA A 512 5.02 21.12 -32.23
C ALA A 512 4.01 22.05 -32.90
N GLN A 513 2.85 21.50 -33.30
CA GLN A 513 1.74 22.25 -33.87
C GLN A 513 0.61 22.40 -32.86
N LEU A 514 -0.37 23.24 -33.19
CA LEU A 514 -1.59 23.38 -32.39
C LEU A 514 -2.34 22.04 -32.33
N PHE A 515 -2.88 21.71 -31.16
CA PHE A 515 -3.54 20.44 -30.85
C PHE A 515 -2.65 19.19 -30.78
N ASP A 516 -1.35 19.30 -31.03
CA ASP A 516 -0.44 18.18 -30.76
C ASP A 516 -0.31 17.96 -29.25
N VAL A 517 -0.13 16.70 -28.86
CA VAL A 517 0.26 16.35 -27.50
C VAL A 517 1.79 16.27 -27.45
N VAL A 518 2.40 16.88 -26.45
CA VAL A 518 3.84 16.82 -26.16
C VAL A 518 4.03 16.27 -24.75
N SER A 519 5.06 15.44 -24.54
CA SER A 519 5.44 14.99 -23.21
C SER A 519 6.51 15.91 -22.62
N ILE A 520 6.26 16.42 -21.42
CA ILE A 520 7.21 17.29 -20.70
C ILE A 520 7.81 16.51 -19.54
N THR A 521 9.14 16.46 -19.51
CA THR A 521 9.91 16.02 -18.34
C THR A 521 10.60 17.23 -17.73
N ASN A 522 10.23 17.58 -16.50
CA ASN A 522 10.85 18.63 -15.72
C ASN A 522 11.00 18.18 -14.27
N ALA A 523 12.24 17.96 -13.83
CA ALA A 523 12.53 17.42 -12.51
C ALA A 523 12.11 18.36 -11.38
N ARG A 524 12.25 19.68 -11.59
CA ARG A 524 11.90 20.71 -10.58
C ARG A 524 10.41 20.70 -10.25
N TYR A 525 9.55 20.50 -11.24
CA TYR A 525 8.09 20.47 -11.05
C TYR A 525 7.51 19.04 -10.90
N GLY A 526 8.38 18.03 -10.81
CA GLY A 526 7.97 16.63 -10.65
C GLY A 526 7.20 16.09 -11.85
N TRP A 527 7.45 16.62 -13.05
CA TRP A 527 6.84 16.11 -14.28
C TRP A 527 7.78 15.10 -14.92
N ASN A 528 7.28 13.89 -15.16
CA ASN A 528 8.01 12.83 -15.84
C ASN A 528 7.19 12.34 -17.03
N ALA A 529 7.67 12.63 -18.25
CA ALA A 529 6.98 12.35 -19.51
C ALA A 529 5.49 12.74 -19.51
N LYS A 530 5.16 13.84 -18.81
CA LYS A 530 3.78 14.22 -18.56
C LYS A 530 3.14 14.79 -19.83
N PRO A 531 1.98 14.29 -20.28
CA PRO A 531 1.33 14.76 -21.51
C PRO A 531 0.69 16.15 -21.35
N PHE A 532 0.94 17.02 -22.33
CA PHE A 532 0.29 18.30 -22.49
C PHE A 532 -0.13 18.53 -23.94
N GLU A 533 -1.35 19.01 -24.17
CA GLU A 533 -1.82 19.50 -25.46
C GLU A 533 -1.35 20.94 -25.71
N VAL A 534 -0.88 21.22 -26.92
CA VAL A 534 -0.52 22.57 -27.37
C VAL A 534 -1.77 23.38 -27.66
N LEU A 535 -2.02 24.42 -26.85
CA LEU A 535 -3.09 25.39 -27.06
C LEU A 535 -2.65 26.65 -27.81
N GLY A 536 -1.36 26.95 -27.79
CA GLY A 536 -0.82 28.15 -28.41
C GLY A 536 0.67 28.02 -28.67
N ARG A 537 1.11 28.67 -29.74
CA ARG A 537 2.51 28.73 -30.16
C ARG A 537 2.81 30.13 -30.67
N ARG A 538 3.90 30.73 -30.20
CA ARG A 538 4.39 32.02 -30.71
C ARG A 538 5.91 32.07 -30.77
N TRP A 539 6.43 32.91 -31.66
CA TRP A 539 7.84 33.26 -31.67
C TRP A 539 8.12 34.33 -30.62
N THR A 540 9.24 34.21 -29.93
CA THR A 540 9.81 35.30 -29.13
C THR A 540 10.76 36.14 -29.99
N LEU A 541 11.02 37.38 -29.58
CA LEU A 541 11.98 38.26 -30.26
C LEU A 541 13.41 37.69 -30.23
N ASP A 542 13.71 36.85 -29.25
CA ASP A 542 15.00 36.17 -29.08
C ASP A 542 15.15 34.91 -29.94
N GLY A 543 14.17 34.61 -30.81
CA GLY A 543 14.20 33.45 -31.70
C GLY A 543 13.85 32.12 -31.02
N LEU A 544 13.26 32.16 -29.82
CA LEU A 544 12.74 30.99 -29.12
C LEU A 544 11.28 30.73 -29.48
N ILE A 545 10.79 29.55 -29.11
CA ILE A 545 9.40 29.13 -29.31
C ILE A 545 8.72 29.08 -27.97
N GLU A 546 7.78 29.99 -27.75
CA GLU A 546 6.92 29.91 -26.57
C GLU A 546 5.69 29.06 -26.88
N LEU A 547 5.47 28.04 -26.04
CA LEU A 547 4.29 27.19 -26.09
C LEU A 547 3.41 27.46 -24.88
N THR A 548 2.11 27.58 -25.14
CA THR A 548 1.06 27.47 -24.13
C THR A 548 0.52 26.06 -24.20
N LEU A 549 0.70 25.32 -23.11
CA LEU A 549 0.45 23.89 -23.01
C LEU A 549 -0.60 23.66 -21.92
N LYS A 550 -1.55 22.75 -22.16
CA LYS A 550 -2.56 22.35 -21.18
C LYS A 550 -2.45 20.85 -20.93
N GLU A 551 -2.50 20.45 -19.67
CA GLU A 551 -2.53 19.03 -19.31
C GLU A 551 -3.68 18.31 -20.01
N THR A 552 -3.39 17.10 -20.49
CA THR A 552 -4.34 16.20 -21.12
C THR A 552 -4.06 14.77 -20.70
N ASP A 553 -5.04 13.87 -20.73
CA ASP A 553 -4.84 12.44 -20.45
C ASP A 553 -5.86 11.58 -21.22
N ALA A 554 -5.55 10.29 -21.37
CA ALA A 554 -6.47 9.33 -21.97
C ALA A 554 -7.83 9.27 -21.24
N ALA A 555 -7.85 9.40 -19.92
CA ALA A 555 -9.06 9.37 -19.10
C ALA A 555 -10.06 10.50 -19.42
N VAL A 556 -9.61 11.63 -19.98
CA VAL A 556 -10.50 12.74 -20.37
C VAL A 556 -11.50 12.31 -21.43
N TYR A 557 -11.00 11.58 -22.44
CA TYR A 557 -11.76 11.18 -23.62
C TYR A 557 -12.34 9.77 -23.51
N ALA A 558 -12.04 9.05 -22.43
CA ALA A 558 -12.50 7.69 -22.22
C ALA A 558 -14.03 7.61 -22.31
N PHE A 559 -14.52 6.75 -23.20
CA PHE A 559 -15.95 6.46 -23.29
C PHE A 559 -16.39 5.73 -22.02
N ASP A 560 -17.41 6.28 -21.36
CA ASP A 560 -17.99 5.69 -20.16
C ASP A 560 -19.51 5.60 -20.35
N PRO A 561 -20.08 4.38 -20.38
CA PRO A 561 -21.53 4.22 -20.42
C PRO A 561 -22.20 4.59 -19.09
N ASN A 562 -21.44 4.66 -17.99
CA ASN A 562 -21.90 4.99 -16.64
C ASN A 562 -21.37 6.36 -16.18
N VAL A 563 -21.81 6.82 -15.00
CA VAL A 563 -21.55 8.19 -14.49
C VAL A 563 -20.39 8.21 -13.48
N ASP A 564 -19.46 7.26 -13.56
CA ASP A 564 -18.43 7.14 -12.54
C ASP A 564 -17.30 8.14 -12.76
N ALA A 565 -16.87 8.76 -11.67
CA ALA A 565 -15.76 9.71 -11.68
C ALA A 565 -14.46 8.93 -11.89
N ILE A 566 -13.97 8.89 -13.12
CA ILE A 566 -12.59 8.49 -13.39
C ILE A 566 -11.70 9.62 -12.88
N ASN A 567 -10.81 9.29 -11.95
CA ASN A 567 -9.86 10.24 -11.40
C ASN A 567 -8.77 10.47 -12.46
N ALA A 568 -8.77 11.66 -13.06
CA ALA A 568 -7.69 12.09 -13.96
C ALA A 568 -6.35 12.10 -13.23
N ALA A 569 -5.25 11.79 -13.93
CA ALA A 569 -3.91 11.75 -13.36
C ALA A 569 -3.57 13.03 -12.56
N PRO A 570 -2.81 12.94 -11.46
CA PRO A 570 -2.48 14.10 -10.63
C PRO A 570 -1.62 15.14 -11.38
N ASN A 571 -1.90 16.43 -11.12
CA ASN A 571 -1.23 17.57 -11.78
C ASN A 571 0.31 17.58 -11.60
N THR A 572 0.84 16.93 -10.57
CA THR A 572 2.28 16.78 -10.32
C THR A 572 2.53 15.54 -9.48
N ASN A 573 3.73 14.97 -9.59
CA ASN A 573 4.22 13.94 -8.68
C ASN A 573 4.96 14.52 -7.47
N LEU A 574 4.96 15.85 -7.30
CA LEU A 574 5.45 16.47 -6.08
C LEU A 574 4.58 16.01 -4.89
N PRO A 575 5.20 15.51 -3.81
CA PRO A 575 4.50 15.23 -2.56
C PRO A 575 3.76 16.48 -2.07
N LYS A 576 2.57 16.30 -1.51
CA LYS A 576 1.82 17.41 -0.92
C LYS A 576 2.62 17.95 0.28
N PRO A 577 2.88 19.26 0.38
CA PRO A 577 3.80 19.79 1.41
C PRO A 577 3.31 19.62 2.85
N TRP A 578 2.01 19.39 3.05
CA TRP A 578 1.40 19.09 4.36
C TRP A 578 1.18 17.59 4.62
N VAL A 579 1.51 16.71 3.66
CA VAL A 579 1.48 15.27 3.85
C VAL A 579 2.93 14.82 4.03
N VAL A 580 3.26 14.36 5.23
CA VAL A 580 4.61 13.88 5.58
C VAL A 580 4.58 12.36 5.58
N ALA A 581 5.61 11.73 5.02
CA ALA A 581 5.72 10.27 4.97
C ALA A 581 5.73 9.63 6.37
N ASP A 582 5.08 8.48 6.52
CA ASP A 582 5.08 7.70 7.76
C ASP A 582 6.48 7.13 8.05
N VAL A 583 6.84 7.09 9.34
CA VAL A 583 8.12 6.50 9.82
C VAL A 583 8.16 4.98 9.67
N GLY A 584 7.01 4.34 9.42
CA GLY A 584 6.90 2.90 9.33
C GLY A 584 6.96 2.20 10.70
N PRO A 585 7.16 0.88 10.73
CA PRO A 585 7.24 0.13 11.98
C PRO A 585 8.52 0.48 12.74
N ILE A 586 8.39 0.78 14.03
CA ILE A 586 9.52 1.03 14.92
C ILE A 586 9.97 -0.26 15.61
N SER A 587 11.27 -0.41 15.84
CA SER A 587 11.86 -1.47 16.66
C SER A 587 12.52 -0.86 17.89
N VAL A 588 12.23 -1.42 19.07
CA VAL A 588 12.72 -0.94 20.36
C VAL A 588 13.63 -2.00 20.98
N GLN A 589 14.84 -1.61 21.36
CA GLN A 589 15.85 -2.48 21.96
C GLN A 589 16.41 -1.87 23.25
N SER A 590 16.59 -2.70 24.28
CA SER A 590 17.24 -2.36 25.55
C SER A 590 17.99 -3.60 26.08
N GLY A 591 19.04 -3.41 26.86
CA GLY A 591 19.82 -4.47 27.49
C GLY A 591 21.28 -4.06 27.68
N THR A 592 22.14 -5.01 28.03
CA THR A 592 23.58 -4.81 28.29
C THR A 592 24.28 -4.12 27.11
N ASP A 593 23.94 -4.47 25.87
CA ASP A 593 24.47 -3.86 24.64
C ASP A 593 24.14 -2.38 24.48
N GLN A 594 23.11 -1.88 25.16
CA GLN A 594 22.64 -0.50 25.02
C GLN A 594 23.08 0.40 26.17
N LEU A 595 23.59 -0.18 27.27
CA LEU A 595 24.08 0.55 28.44
C LEU A 595 25.23 1.51 28.06
N VAL A 596 25.28 2.66 28.75
CA VAL A 596 26.35 3.65 28.56
C VAL A 596 26.99 3.98 29.89
N ARG A 597 28.32 3.89 29.93
CA ARG A 597 29.14 4.38 31.05
C ARG A 597 29.48 5.85 30.81
N GLN A 598 29.04 6.71 31.72
CA GLN A 598 29.39 8.12 31.72
C GLN A 598 30.84 8.34 32.18
N SER A 599 31.39 9.53 31.94
CA SER A 599 32.77 9.89 32.29
C SER A 599 33.06 9.84 33.80
N ASP A 600 32.02 9.90 34.64
CA ASP A 600 32.09 9.76 36.09
C ASP A 600 32.06 8.28 36.57
N GLY A 601 31.98 7.32 35.64
CA GLY A 601 31.88 5.90 35.92
C GLY A 601 30.47 5.37 36.12
N THR A 602 29.43 6.23 36.08
CA THR A 602 28.04 5.82 36.27
C THR A 602 27.49 5.12 35.03
N VAL A 603 26.94 3.91 35.19
CA VAL A 603 26.27 3.17 34.10
C VAL A 603 24.78 3.54 34.06
N LEU A 604 24.31 4.04 32.92
CA LEU A 604 22.92 4.42 32.67
C LEU A 604 22.21 3.46 31.71
N THR A 605 20.94 3.20 32.02
CA THR A 605 20.01 2.50 31.12
C THR A 605 19.65 3.40 29.94
N ARG A 606 19.76 2.85 28.73
CA ARG A 606 19.44 3.51 27.47
C ARG A 606 18.61 2.58 26.59
N VAL A 607 17.68 3.16 25.84
CA VAL A 607 16.80 2.45 24.92
C VAL A 607 17.07 2.97 23.51
N ARG A 608 17.28 2.04 22.57
CA ARG A 608 17.43 2.35 21.15
C ARG A 608 16.08 2.13 20.46
N VAL A 609 15.57 3.18 19.84
CA VAL A 609 14.38 3.11 18.96
C VAL A 609 14.86 3.30 17.53
N SER A 610 14.54 2.37 16.63
CA SER A 610 14.98 2.40 15.23
C SER A 610 13.81 2.23 14.26
N TRP A 611 13.98 2.73 13.04
CA TRP A 611 12.97 2.70 11.97
C TRP A 611 13.63 2.62 10.58
N PRO A 612 12.87 2.22 9.53
CA PRO A 612 13.37 2.22 8.15
C PRO A 612 13.79 3.62 7.68
N ALA A 613 14.80 3.69 6.81
CA ALA A 613 15.24 4.95 6.22
C ALA A 613 14.11 5.62 5.40
N LEU A 614 13.86 6.89 5.70
CA LEU A 614 12.89 7.70 4.97
C LEU A 614 13.45 8.11 3.60
N THR A 615 12.57 8.25 2.60
CA THR A 615 12.94 8.69 1.24
C THR A 615 12.43 10.10 0.90
N ASP A 616 11.56 10.67 1.73
CA ASP A 616 10.98 12.00 1.53
C ASP A 616 12.04 13.10 1.74
N GLN A 617 12.43 13.76 0.65
CA GLN A 617 13.44 14.80 0.63
C GLN A 617 13.10 16.02 1.50
N ALA A 618 11.81 16.30 1.73
CA ALA A 618 11.39 17.40 2.60
C ALA A 618 11.72 17.11 4.07
N VAL A 619 11.69 15.84 4.47
CA VAL A 619 12.09 15.39 5.80
C VAL A 619 13.62 15.29 5.89
N LEU A 620 14.27 14.69 4.89
CA LEU A 620 15.73 14.48 4.90
C LEU A 620 16.55 15.78 4.96
N THR A 621 16.16 16.82 4.23
CA THR A 621 16.99 18.04 4.09
C THR A 621 16.72 19.08 5.18
N SER A 622 15.49 19.15 5.67
CA SER A 622 15.04 20.25 6.54
C SER A 622 14.02 19.83 7.60
N GLY A 623 13.80 18.52 7.78
CA GLY A 623 12.87 17.96 8.74
C GLY A 623 13.56 17.27 9.91
N GLN A 624 12.73 16.67 10.77
CA GLN A 624 13.15 15.98 11.98
C GLN A 624 12.24 14.78 12.22
N ILE A 625 12.71 13.82 13.01
CA ILE A 625 11.91 12.69 13.48
C ILE A 625 11.70 12.85 14.99
N GLU A 626 10.44 12.81 15.40
CA GLU A 626 10.04 12.88 16.81
C GLU A 626 9.74 11.46 17.30
N VAL A 627 10.38 11.07 18.40
CA VAL A 627 10.12 9.82 19.11
C VAL A 627 9.50 10.15 20.45
N GLN A 628 8.32 9.60 20.71
CA GLN A 628 7.61 9.78 21.96
C GLN A 628 7.57 8.50 22.78
N TYR A 629 7.72 8.65 24.09
CA TYR A 629 7.62 7.57 25.05
C TYR A 629 6.87 7.98 26.32
N GLN A 630 6.17 7.03 26.94
CA GLN A 630 5.47 7.20 28.22
C GLN A 630 5.44 5.88 28.99
N LYS A 631 5.32 5.93 30.33
CA LYS A 631 5.17 4.72 31.14
C LYS A 631 3.84 4.04 30.82
N ALA A 632 3.87 2.73 30.60
CA ALA A 632 2.68 1.90 30.40
C ALA A 632 2.07 1.54 31.76
N GLY A 633 0.74 1.59 31.86
CA GLY A 633 0.02 1.27 33.09
C GLY A 633 -1.46 1.62 32.98
N PRO A 634 -2.24 1.36 34.05
CA PRO A 634 -3.67 1.67 34.09
C PRO A 634 -3.96 3.17 34.06
N VAL A 635 -2.99 4.00 34.44
CA VAL A 635 -3.02 5.46 34.31
C VAL A 635 -1.82 5.87 33.44
N LEU A 636 -2.10 6.42 32.26
CA LEU A 636 -1.07 6.87 31.33
C LEU A 636 -0.49 8.21 31.79
N THR A 637 0.83 8.37 31.64
CA THR A 637 1.56 9.61 31.91
C THR A 637 1.59 10.52 30.68
N ALA A 638 2.09 11.75 30.80
CA ALA A 638 2.29 12.60 29.62
C ALA A 638 3.42 12.05 28.73
N TRP A 639 3.24 12.13 27.41
CA TRP A 639 4.29 11.75 26.46
C TRP A 639 5.52 12.65 26.59
N THR A 640 6.68 12.02 26.73
CA THR A 640 7.99 12.69 26.61
C THR A 640 8.47 12.57 25.17
N THR A 641 9.02 13.64 24.59
CA THR A 641 9.45 13.68 23.18
C THR A 641 10.97 13.84 23.09
N ALA A 642 11.61 12.97 22.31
CA ALA A 642 12.97 13.13 21.82
C ALA A 642 12.94 13.44 20.33
N THR A 643 13.85 14.26 19.83
CA THR A 643 13.89 14.68 18.41
C THR A 643 15.27 14.40 17.84
N VAL A 644 15.30 13.82 16.64
CA VAL A 644 16.52 13.54 15.87
C VAL A 644 16.44 14.16 14.47
N PRO A 645 17.57 14.40 13.79
CA PRO A 645 17.59 14.85 12.41
C PRO A 645 16.78 13.95 11.46
N GLY A 646 16.21 14.53 10.40
CA GLY A 646 15.31 13.83 9.48
C GLY A 646 15.94 12.67 8.68
N ASP A 647 17.26 12.62 8.58
CA ASP A 647 18.06 11.56 7.95
C ASP A 647 18.46 10.43 8.92
N SER A 648 18.17 10.58 10.22
CA SER A 648 18.47 9.57 11.22
C SER A 648 17.55 8.36 11.10
N THR A 649 18.08 7.15 11.30
CA THR A 649 17.31 5.89 11.33
C THR A 649 17.09 5.36 12.75
N GLU A 650 17.56 6.09 13.75
CA GLU A 650 17.46 5.72 15.16
C GLU A 650 17.45 6.92 16.10
N ALA A 651 16.90 6.72 17.30
CA ALA A 651 17.02 7.61 18.45
C ALA A 651 17.47 6.82 19.69
N MET A 652 18.41 7.42 20.43
CA MET A 652 18.92 6.89 21.69
C MET A 652 18.29 7.64 22.86
N LEU A 653 17.50 6.95 23.68
CA LEU A 653 16.72 7.52 24.78
C LEU A 653 17.35 7.12 26.12
N GLY A 654 17.75 8.10 26.94
CA GLY A 654 18.33 7.88 28.28
C GLY A 654 17.37 8.22 29.42
N GLY A 655 17.66 7.70 30.62
CA GLY A 655 16.91 8.04 31.83
C GLY A 655 15.55 7.34 31.98
N LEU A 656 15.36 6.19 31.33
CA LEU A 656 14.18 5.34 31.53
C LEU A 656 14.41 4.37 32.69
N ASP A 657 13.38 4.19 33.52
CA ASP A 657 13.42 3.26 34.64
C ASP A 657 13.53 1.81 34.18
N ASP A 658 14.45 1.07 34.80
CA ASP A 658 14.68 -0.35 34.55
C ASP A 658 13.52 -1.23 35.08
N GLY A 659 13.20 -2.30 34.37
CA GLY A 659 12.13 -3.24 34.69
C GLY A 659 10.71 -2.75 34.38
N VAL A 660 10.53 -1.50 33.96
CA VAL A 660 9.24 -0.84 33.70
C VAL A 660 8.83 -0.96 32.23
N LEU A 661 7.53 -1.15 31.98
CA LEU A 661 6.95 -1.13 30.63
C LEU A 661 6.74 0.31 30.15
N TYR A 662 7.16 0.60 28.92
CA TYR A 662 6.93 1.86 28.24
C TYR A 662 6.22 1.64 26.89
N LEU A 663 5.43 2.62 26.48
CA LEU A 663 4.87 2.70 25.12
C LEU A 663 5.72 3.69 24.32
N PHE A 664 6.10 3.30 23.10
CA PHE A 664 6.89 4.11 22.17
C PHE A 664 6.11 4.35 20.88
N ARG A 665 6.28 5.53 20.29
CA ARG A 665 5.78 5.87 18.94
C ARG A 665 6.69 6.90 18.28
N ALA A 666 6.78 6.90 16.95
CA ALA A 666 7.58 7.88 16.22
C ALA A 666 6.78 8.53 15.08
N ARG A 667 7.15 9.75 14.68
CA ARG A 667 6.62 10.42 13.48
C ARG A 667 7.66 11.31 12.82
N ALA A 668 7.52 11.51 11.52
CA ALA A 668 8.34 12.44 10.75
C ALA A 668 7.69 13.82 10.72
N ARG A 669 8.51 14.87 10.63
CA ARG A 669 8.08 16.27 10.55
C ARG A 669 8.92 16.99 9.52
N ASN A 670 8.28 17.81 8.68
CA ASN A 670 8.97 18.78 7.82
C ASN A 670 8.77 20.20 8.39
N ASN A 671 9.31 21.23 7.73
CA ASN A 671 9.19 22.62 8.20
C ASN A 671 7.74 23.16 8.24
N LEU A 672 6.78 22.51 7.58
CA LEU A 672 5.40 22.99 7.41
C LEU A 672 4.37 22.15 8.18
N ALA A 673 4.58 20.85 8.32
CA ALA A 673 3.60 19.90 8.85
C ALA A 673 4.27 18.72 9.57
N SER A 674 3.48 18.03 10.39
CA SER A 674 3.87 16.79 11.09
C SER A 674 3.07 15.63 10.52
N GLY A 675 3.73 14.48 10.31
CA GLY A 675 3.08 13.24 9.89
C GLY A 675 2.32 12.55 11.02
N ASP A 676 1.73 11.41 10.69
CA ASP A 676 1.03 10.58 11.66
C ASP A 676 2.02 9.83 12.56
N TRP A 677 1.55 9.49 13.76
CA TRP A 677 2.31 8.64 14.67
C TRP A 677 2.30 7.20 14.20
N SER A 678 3.44 6.53 14.29
CA SER A 678 3.54 5.08 14.16
C SER A 678 2.61 4.38 15.16
N LEU A 679 2.32 3.11 14.89
CA LEU A 679 1.73 2.23 15.89
C LEU A 679 2.58 2.25 17.16
N GLN A 680 1.89 2.16 18.31
CA GLN A 680 2.56 2.11 19.60
C GLN A 680 3.22 0.75 19.78
N VAL A 681 4.50 0.75 20.17
CA VAL A 681 5.22 -0.46 20.55
C VAL A 681 5.38 -0.44 22.07
N MET A 682 4.89 -1.49 22.71
CA MET A 682 5.10 -1.70 24.15
C MET A 682 6.41 -2.45 24.34
N HIS A 683 7.30 -1.92 25.17
CA HIS A 683 8.60 -2.52 25.44
C HIS A 683 8.93 -2.44 26.93
N ARG A 684 9.38 -3.56 27.51
CA ARG A 684 9.87 -3.58 28.89
C ARG A 684 11.33 -3.17 28.87
N VAL A 685 11.64 -2.06 29.53
CA VAL A 685 13.02 -1.59 29.61
C VAL A 685 13.81 -2.58 30.45
N VAL A 686 14.87 -3.12 29.86
CA VAL A 686 15.86 -3.98 30.51
C VAL A 686 17.19 -3.23 30.49
N GLY A 687 17.70 -2.93 31.68
CA GLY A 687 18.96 -2.26 31.92
C GLY A 687 19.92 -3.17 32.68
N LYS A 688 20.12 -2.86 33.96
CA LYS A 688 21.03 -3.57 34.90
C LYS A 688 20.41 -4.85 35.49
N THR A 689 19.20 -5.21 35.10
CA THR A 689 18.50 -6.40 35.61
C THR A 689 18.77 -7.67 34.80
N ALA A 690 19.47 -7.56 33.66
CA ALA A 690 19.92 -8.72 32.89
C ALA A 690 21.13 -9.36 33.59
N PRO A 691 21.19 -10.70 33.70
CA PRO A 691 22.39 -11.36 34.19
C PRO A 691 23.58 -11.11 33.24
N PRO A 692 24.81 -11.08 33.76
CA PRO A 692 26.00 -10.96 32.93
C PRO A 692 26.18 -12.20 32.06
N SER A 693 26.95 -12.05 30.99
CA SER A 693 27.34 -13.12 30.08
C SER A 693 28.01 -14.30 30.80
N ASP A 694 27.86 -15.52 30.27
CA ASP A 694 28.52 -16.70 30.82
C ASP A 694 30.04 -16.66 30.64
N VAL A 695 30.78 -17.11 31.65
CA VAL A 695 32.24 -17.24 31.56
C VAL A 695 32.58 -18.27 30.47
N PRO A 696 33.39 -17.95 29.46
CA PRO A 696 33.51 -18.81 28.27
C PRO A 696 34.33 -20.09 28.51
N TRP A 697 35.29 -20.07 29.45
CA TRP A 697 36.09 -21.25 29.82
C TRP A 697 36.75 -21.09 31.19
N ALA A 698 37.14 -22.21 31.81
CA ALA A 698 37.84 -22.29 33.09
C ALA A 698 38.97 -23.34 33.04
N LEU A 699 40.13 -23.04 33.62
CA LEU A 699 41.34 -23.87 33.60
C LEU A 699 42.07 -23.84 34.95
N ILE A 700 42.83 -24.89 35.24
CA ILE A 700 43.72 -25.00 36.40
C ILE A 700 45.12 -25.47 35.98
N ALA A 701 46.16 -24.83 36.53
CA ALA A 701 47.56 -25.24 36.39
C ALA A 701 48.25 -25.17 37.76
N GLY A 702 48.56 -26.33 38.36
CA GLY A 702 49.03 -26.41 39.74
C GLY A 702 47.99 -25.82 40.70
N ASN A 703 48.33 -24.72 41.38
CA ASN A 703 47.43 -24.01 42.30
C ASN A 703 46.82 -22.73 41.69
N ARG A 704 47.01 -22.48 40.39
CA ARG A 704 46.52 -21.28 39.71
C ARG A 704 45.28 -21.59 38.89
N LEU A 705 44.21 -20.85 39.14
CA LEU A 705 42.98 -20.84 38.36
C LEU A 705 43.01 -19.69 37.35
N THR A 706 42.56 -19.96 36.14
CA THR A 706 42.43 -18.97 35.05
C THR A 706 41.14 -19.20 34.29
N TRP A 707 40.48 -18.13 33.85
CA TRP A 707 39.22 -18.20 33.10
C TRP A 707 39.15 -17.10 32.04
N GLY A 708 38.21 -17.23 31.10
CA GLY A 708 38.06 -16.23 30.04
C GLY A 708 37.38 -14.94 30.53
N PRO A 709 37.82 -13.75 30.06
CA PRO A 709 37.21 -12.47 30.41
C PRO A 709 35.83 -12.29 29.75
N ILE A 710 35.00 -11.47 30.38
CA ILE A 710 33.72 -10.95 29.87
C ILE A 710 33.85 -9.44 29.71
N ASP A 711 33.30 -8.90 28.61
CA ASP A 711 33.41 -7.49 28.24
C ASP A 711 32.15 -6.66 28.59
N ASP A 712 31.22 -7.22 29.38
CA ASP A 712 30.00 -6.54 29.82
C ASP A 712 30.34 -5.26 30.62
N ILE A 713 29.67 -4.15 30.26
CA ILE A 713 30.00 -2.80 30.77
C ILE A 713 29.76 -2.64 32.28
N ASP A 714 28.90 -3.48 32.85
CA ASP A 714 28.48 -3.51 34.24
C ASP A 714 28.99 -4.74 35.00
N LEU A 715 29.99 -5.45 34.47
CA LEU A 715 30.69 -6.52 35.17
C LEU A 715 31.36 -6.00 36.46
N ALA A 716 31.08 -6.65 37.60
CA ALA A 716 31.74 -6.37 38.88
C ALA A 716 32.89 -7.33 39.21
N GLY A 717 32.83 -8.57 38.74
CA GLY A 717 33.90 -9.55 38.93
C GLY A 717 33.42 -11.00 38.82
N TYR A 718 34.18 -11.93 39.40
CA TYR A 718 33.97 -13.37 39.28
C TYR A 718 33.96 -14.07 40.63
N ARG A 719 33.14 -15.12 40.75
CA ARG A 719 33.00 -15.95 41.95
C ARG A 719 33.40 -17.38 41.64
N TRP A 720 34.14 -18.03 42.55
CA TRP A 720 34.54 -19.43 42.42
C TRP A 720 33.94 -20.28 43.54
N ARG A 721 33.47 -21.48 43.19
CA ARG A 721 33.00 -22.52 44.11
C ARG A 721 33.56 -23.88 43.72
N TYR A 722 33.65 -24.81 44.67
CA TYR A 722 34.02 -26.20 44.39
C TYR A 722 33.06 -27.22 44.99
N VAL A 723 32.96 -28.39 44.36
CA VAL A 723 32.27 -29.57 44.89
C VAL A 723 33.23 -30.76 44.78
N SER A 724 33.31 -31.59 45.83
CA SER A 724 34.08 -32.83 45.76
C SER A 724 33.36 -33.87 44.89
N GLY A 725 34.12 -34.57 44.05
CA GLY A 725 33.62 -35.42 42.97
C GLY A 725 33.40 -34.65 41.65
N ALA A 726 32.59 -35.22 40.76
CA ALA A 726 32.37 -34.74 39.40
C ALA A 726 31.08 -33.91 39.21
N SER A 727 30.40 -33.52 40.29
CA SER A 727 29.14 -32.76 40.23
C SER A 727 29.38 -31.33 39.73
N LYS A 728 28.44 -30.82 38.92
CA LYS A 728 28.47 -29.44 38.35
C LYS A 728 27.43 -28.52 39.01
N ASN A 729 26.93 -28.90 40.18
CA ASN A 729 25.88 -28.16 40.87
C ASN A 729 26.44 -26.91 41.56
N TRP A 730 26.25 -25.74 40.94
CA TRP A 730 26.69 -24.45 41.50
C TRP A 730 26.09 -24.16 42.88
N ALA A 731 24.83 -24.52 43.09
CA ALA A 731 24.13 -24.30 44.37
C ALA A 731 24.71 -25.17 45.49
N ALA A 732 25.25 -26.35 45.15
CA ALA A 732 25.91 -27.23 46.10
C ALA A 732 27.38 -26.91 46.37
N GLY A 733 27.98 -26.03 45.57
CA GLY A 733 29.39 -25.66 45.67
C GLY A 733 29.73 -24.84 46.91
N GLN A 734 30.86 -25.17 47.52
CA GLN A 734 31.46 -24.42 48.63
C GLN A 734 32.28 -23.23 48.09
N PRO A 735 32.20 -22.04 48.69
CA PRO A 735 32.97 -20.87 48.25
C PRO A 735 34.47 -21.10 48.47
N MET A 736 35.27 -20.76 47.46
CA MET A 736 36.74 -20.90 47.53
C MET A 736 37.44 -19.63 48.03
N HIS A 737 36.75 -18.49 48.00
CA HIS A 737 37.27 -17.18 48.42
C HIS A 737 36.12 -16.30 48.94
N GLN A 738 36.48 -15.16 49.54
CA GLN A 738 35.53 -14.12 49.94
C GLN A 738 35.63 -12.93 48.98
N GLY A 739 34.47 -12.35 48.62
CA GLY A 739 34.39 -11.22 47.69
C GLY A 739 34.24 -11.63 46.22
N LEU A 740 34.58 -10.72 45.30
CA LEU A 740 34.61 -10.95 43.85
C LEU A 740 36.03 -10.73 43.35
N LEU A 741 36.48 -11.61 42.45
CA LEU A 741 37.76 -11.48 41.78
C LEU A 741 37.59 -10.56 40.57
N THR A 742 38.41 -9.53 40.44
CA THR A 742 38.37 -8.59 39.30
C THR A 742 39.39 -8.92 38.22
N GLU A 743 40.33 -9.81 38.51
CA GLU A 743 41.31 -10.36 37.56
C GLU A 743 40.89 -11.75 37.09
N THR A 744 41.33 -12.17 35.91
CA THR A 744 41.02 -13.49 35.31
C THR A 744 42.02 -14.59 35.68
N SER A 745 42.86 -14.34 36.69
CA SER A 745 43.78 -15.31 37.25
C SER A 745 43.82 -15.20 38.77
N TRP A 746 43.80 -16.34 39.47
CA TRP A 746 43.86 -16.37 40.92
C TRP A 746 44.68 -17.56 41.44
N LEU A 747 45.51 -17.32 42.46
CA LEU A 747 46.27 -18.35 43.15
C LEU A 747 45.49 -18.83 44.37
N MET A 748 45.12 -20.10 44.38
CA MET A 748 44.30 -20.69 45.43
C MET A 748 45.08 -20.81 46.75
N SER A 749 44.51 -20.27 47.84
CA SER A 749 45.09 -20.29 49.19
C SER A 749 44.87 -21.61 49.93
N THR A 750 43.77 -22.31 49.65
CA THR A 750 43.38 -23.59 50.26
C THR A 750 43.09 -24.59 49.16
N ARG A 751 43.87 -25.67 49.07
CA ARG A 751 43.76 -26.66 48.00
C ARG A 751 42.94 -27.87 48.45
N PRO A 752 41.75 -28.12 47.86
CA PRO A 752 41.02 -29.36 48.09
C PRO A 752 41.85 -30.57 47.65
N VAL A 753 41.62 -31.72 48.29
CA VAL A 753 42.28 -32.99 47.96
C VAL A 753 41.33 -33.90 47.18
N GLY A 754 41.88 -34.85 46.42
CA GLY A 754 41.12 -35.78 45.58
C GLY A 754 40.44 -35.15 44.36
N GLN A 755 39.49 -35.88 43.76
CA GLN A 755 38.71 -35.42 42.62
C GLN A 755 37.73 -34.30 43.02
N ASN A 756 37.78 -33.16 42.34
CA ASN A 756 36.92 -32.01 42.58
C ASN A 756 36.46 -31.35 41.27
N THR A 757 35.26 -30.79 41.26
CA THR A 757 34.77 -29.86 40.24
C THR A 757 34.93 -28.43 40.76
N LEU A 758 35.75 -27.62 40.09
CA LEU A 758 35.92 -26.20 40.36
C LEU A 758 35.09 -25.41 39.35
N MET A 759 34.27 -24.46 39.81
CA MET A 759 33.31 -23.71 39.00
C MET A 759 33.47 -22.21 39.17
N VAL A 760 33.17 -21.43 38.12
CA VAL A 760 33.20 -19.97 38.10
C VAL A 760 31.95 -19.37 37.45
N LYS A 761 31.42 -18.31 38.05
CA LYS A 761 30.36 -17.45 37.46
C LYS A 761 30.79 -15.99 37.47
N ALA A 762 30.31 -15.24 36.48
CA ALA A 762 30.43 -13.79 36.44
C ALA A 762 29.37 -13.13 37.32
N VAL A 763 29.68 -11.98 37.89
CA VAL A 763 28.78 -11.20 38.73
C VAL A 763 28.80 -9.74 38.30
N ASP A 764 27.63 -9.17 38.08
CA ASP A 764 27.49 -7.76 37.70
C ASP A 764 27.48 -6.82 38.92
N THR A 765 27.49 -5.50 38.67
CA THR A 765 27.46 -4.45 39.71
C THR A 765 26.19 -4.41 40.55
N THR A 766 25.14 -5.12 40.14
CA THR A 766 23.88 -5.27 40.87
C THR A 766 23.76 -6.61 41.61
N GLY A 767 24.76 -7.49 41.47
CA GLY A 767 24.83 -8.77 42.16
C GLY A 767 24.18 -9.94 41.43
N ASN A 768 23.73 -9.78 40.18
CA ASN A 768 23.23 -10.91 39.39
C ASN A 768 24.42 -11.79 38.96
N GLU A 769 24.22 -13.11 39.00
CA GLU A 769 25.20 -14.09 38.51
C GLU A 769 24.87 -14.52 37.09
N SER A 770 25.89 -14.87 36.30
CA SER A 770 25.71 -15.45 34.97
C SER A 770 24.86 -16.73 35.03
N GLU A 771 24.15 -17.03 33.95
CA GLU A 771 23.17 -18.12 33.92
C GLU A 771 23.84 -19.49 34.20
N ASN A 772 24.94 -19.77 33.50
CA ASN A 772 25.69 -21.02 33.61
C ASN A 772 27.10 -20.81 34.19
N PRO A 773 27.62 -21.76 35.01
CA PRO A 773 29.01 -21.73 35.44
C PRO A 773 29.94 -22.36 34.38
N ALA A 774 31.13 -21.77 34.18
CA ALA A 774 32.24 -22.51 33.59
C ALA A 774 32.89 -23.39 34.66
N TYR A 775 33.47 -24.53 34.27
CA TYR A 775 33.99 -25.51 35.25
C TYR A 775 35.21 -26.28 34.76
N VAL A 776 35.97 -26.83 35.70
CA VAL A 776 37.03 -27.81 35.48
C VAL A 776 36.90 -28.95 36.50
N ILE A 777 36.91 -30.20 36.02
CA ILE A 777 36.92 -31.40 36.86
C ILE A 777 38.36 -31.92 36.85
N THR A 778 38.98 -32.02 38.02
CA THR A 778 40.37 -32.46 38.13
C THR A 778 40.61 -33.22 39.43
N ASP A 779 41.57 -34.14 39.41
CA ASP A 779 42.05 -34.80 40.61
C ASP A 779 43.27 -34.04 41.16
N LEU A 780 43.12 -33.50 42.37
CA LEU A 780 44.16 -32.73 43.04
C LEU A 780 45.10 -33.62 43.88
N GLY A 781 44.92 -34.94 43.85
CA GLY A 781 45.77 -35.93 44.50
C GLY A 781 45.60 -36.03 46.01
N ASP A 782 46.34 -36.95 46.60
CA ASP A 782 46.27 -37.28 48.02
C ASP A 782 46.93 -36.21 48.92
N PRO A 783 46.49 -36.09 50.19
CA PRO A 783 47.19 -35.27 51.17
C PRO A 783 48.62 -35.80 51.37
N ALA A 784 49.63 -34.94 51.20
CA ALA A 784 51.02 -35.31 51.46
C ALA A 784 51.26 -35.48 52.98
N THR A 785 51.55 -36.69 53.45
CA THR A 785 51.96 -36.98 54.84
C THR A 785 53.43 -37.37 54.87
N LEU A 786 54.19 -36.83 55.84
CA LEU A 786 55.65 -37.05 55.93
C LEU A 786 56.14 -37.67 57.26
N ASN A 787 55.38 -37.73 58.36
CA ASN A 787 55.86 -38.24 59.68
C ASN A 787 54.77 -38.89 60.57
N VAL A 788 55.13 -39.25 61.82
CA VAL A 788 54.43 -40.11 62.81
C VAL A 788 52.99 -39.65 63.13
N LEU A 789 52.01 -40.57 63.01
CA LEU A 789 50.57 -40.25 63.03
C LEU A 789 49.86 -40.72 64.31
N ILE A 790 49.00 -39.85 64.86
CA ILE A 790 47.89 -40.25 65.74
C ILE A 790 46.62 -40.29 64.88
N SER A 791 45.99 -41.46 64.77
CA SER A 791 44.83 -41.67 63.88
C SER A 791 43.56 -42.03 64.65
N TRP A 792 42.41 -41.52 64.21
CA TRP A 792 41.08 -41.88 64.71
C TRP A 792 40.26 -42.59 63.63
N PRO A 793 40.59 -43.84 63.24
CA PRO A 793 39.86 -44.54 62.19
C PRO A 793 38.39 -44.73 62.56
N GLN A 794 37.50 -44.36 61.64
CA GLN A 794 36.06 -44.53 61.84
C GLN A 794 35.59 -45.90 61.34
N ALA A 795 36.21 -46.47 60.31
CA ALA A 795 35.94 -47.85 59.88
C ALA A 795 36.59 -48.88 60.86
N PRO A 796 36.01 -50.08 61.03
CA PRO A 796 34.80 -50.58 60.39
C PRO A 796 33.50 -50.27 61.16
N SER A 797 33.57 -49.66 62.34
CA SER A 797 32.42 -49.55 63.25
C SER A 797 31.57 -48.28 63.08
N PHE A 798 32.15 -47.21 62.52
CA PHE A 798 31.58 -45.87 62.39
C PHE A 798 30.84 -45.45 63.66
N SER A 799 31.55 -45.37 64.79
CA SER A 799 30.96 -45.19 66.12
C SER A 799 30.29 -43.81 66.37
N GLY A 800 30.44 -42.86 65.44
CA GLY A 800 29.80 -41.55 65.48
C GLY A 800 28.28 -41.55 65.19
N THR A 801 27.73 -40.34 65.09
CA THR A 801 26.32 -40.11 64.77
C THR A 801 26.06 -40.42 63.30
N LYS A 802 25.09 -41.29 63.04
CA LYS A 802 24.73 -41.78 61.71
C LYS A 802 23.31 -41.37 61.37
N LEU A 803 23.10 -40.74 60.22
CA LEU A 803 21.79 -40.37 59.69
C LEU A 803 21.69 -40.79 58.22
N GLY A 804 20.54 -41.37 57.84
CA GLY A 804 20.23 -41.73 56.45
C GLY A 804 21.04 -42.88 55.85
N GLY A 805 21.68 -43.72 56.68
CA GLY A 805 22.45 -44.86 56.24
C GLY A 805 22.67 -45.93 57.32
N THR A 806 23.21 -47.06 56.89
CA THR A 806 23.50 -48.25 57.72
C THR A 806 24.92 -48.77 57.44
N VAL A 807 25.58 -49.32 58.46
CA VAL A 807 26.94 -49.88 58.32
C VAL A 807 26.85 -51.33 57.86
N THR A 808 27.34 -51.62 56.65
CA THR A 808 27.35 -52.97 56.05
C THR A 808 28.77 -53.32 55.60
N GLY A 809 29.30 -54.48 56.02
CA GLY A 809 30.64 -54.93 55.61
C GLY A 809 31.80 -54.01 56.03
N GLY A 810 31.60 -53.14 57.03
CA GLY A 810 32.59 -52.16 57.47
C GLY A 810 32.57 -50.83 56.71
N VAL A 811 31.56 -50.59 55.86
CA VAL A 811 31.32 -49.35 55.09
C VAL A 811 30.02 -48.71 55.58
N PHE A 812 29.98 -47.39 55.76
CA PHE A 812 28.74 -46.68 56.07
C PHE A 812 28.03 -46.29 54.77
N GLU A 813 26.90 -46.93 54.46
CA GLU A 813 26.22 -46.81 53.18
C GLU A 813 24.82 -46.22 53.33
N ALA A 814 24.41 -45.38 52.39
CA ALA A 814 23.09 -44.77 52.36
C ALA A 814 21.98 -45.83 52.24
N ASP A 815 20.88 -45.62 52.95
CA ASP A 815 19.73 -46.51 52.90
C ASP A 815 19.01 -46.39 51.55
N SER A 816 18.57 -47.52 50.99
CA SER A 816 17.75 -47.51 49.78
C SER A 816 16.38 -46.89 50.07
N THR A 817 15.93 -46.00 49.20
CA THR A 817 14.61 -45.35 49.27
C THR A 817 13.89 -45.44 47.92
N THR A 818 12.56 -45.50 47.97
CA THR A 818 11.67 -45.42 46.81
C THR A 818 11.17 -44.00 46.54
N LEU A 819 11.51 -43.04 47.40
CA LEU A 819 11.14 -41.63 47.26
C LEU A 819 12.15 -40.91 46.35
N PHE A 820 11.67 -40.45 45.20
CA PHE A 820 12.44 -39.72 44.18
C PHE A 820 12.50 -38.19 44.43
N TRP A 821 11.67 -37.65 45.33
CA TRP A 821 11.56 -36.20 45.53
C TRP A 821 12.70 -35.64 46.41
N GLU A 822 13.55 -34.80 45.80
CA GLU A 822 14.68 -34.09 46.43
C GLU A 822 14.22 -32.89 47.28
N GLY A 823 15.15 -32.28 48.03
CA GLY A 823 15.02 -30.87 48.44
C GLY A 823 15.40 -29.92 47.30
N ASP A 824 14.97 -28.65 47.36
CA ASP A 824 14.96 -27.62 46.28
C ASP A 824 16.27 -27.32 45.49
N SER A 825 17.38 -28.05 45.70
CA SER A 825 18.73 -27.67 45.24
C SER A 825 19.48 -28.68 44.37
N GLY A 826 18.89 -29.82 43.96
CA GLY A 826 19.59 -30.81 43.12
C GLY A 826 19.32 -30.70 41.61
N LEU A 827 20.25 -31.24 40.82
CA LEU A 827 20.24 -31.23 39.36
C LEU A 827 19.48 -32.46 38.82
N HIS A 828 18.18 -32.31 38.56
CA HIS A 828 17.32 -33.42 38.11
C HIS A 828 17.38 -33.75 36.61
N TRP A 829 18.08 -32.93 35.81
CA TRP A 829 18.07 -33.05 34.35
C TRP A 829 19.51 -33.05 33.78
N GLY A 830 19.91 -34.17 33.20
CA GLY A 830 21.08 -34.23 32.31
C GLY A 830 20.73 -33.73 30.90
N VAL A 831 21.74 -33.34 30.12
CA VAL A 831 21.63 -32.74 28.77
C VAL A 831 21.05 -33.68 27.69
N ASN A 832 20.52 -34.85 28.04
CA ASN A 832 19.84 -35.75 27.12
C ASN A 832 18.57 -36.33 27.76
N ALA A 833 17.44 -36.09 27.11
CA ALA A 833 16.08 -36.40 27.52
C ALA A 833 15.75 -37.91 27.59
N ALA A 834 16.39 -38.63 28.52
CA ALA A 834 15.99 -39.98 28.91
C ALA A 834 15.41 -39.95 30.33
N ASN A 835 14.14 -40.33 30.43
CA ASN A 835 13.37 -40.50 31.66
C ASN A 835 14.15 -41.27 32.74
N TYR A 836 14.49 -40.60 33.84
CA TYR A 836 15.31 -41.10 34.95
C TYR A 836 14.50 -41.93 35.95
N TRP A 837 13.71 -42.91 35.49
CA TRP A 837 13.04 -43.89 36.38
C TRP A 837 14.03 -44.98 36.82
N SER A 838 15.01 -44.61 37.65
CA SER A 838 15.78 -45.61 38.40
C SER A 838 14.88 -46.18 39.48
N VAL A 839 14.66 -47.50 39.48
CA VAL A 839 13.83 -48.21 40.48
C VAL A 839 14.49 -48.21 41.87
N THR A 840 15.72 -47.71 41.99
CA THR A 840 16.44 -47.61 43.25
C THR A 840 17.14 -46.26 43.36
N SER A 841 16.73 -45.49 44.37
CA SER A 841 17.38 -44.26 44.82
C SER A 841 17.91 -44.49 46.24
N TYR A 842 18.86 -43.66 46.68
CA TYR A 842 19.45 -43.73 48.01
C TYR A 842 19.24 -42.42 48.74
N ALA A 843 18.95 -42.51 50.04
CA ALA A 843 18.73 -41.33 50.88
C ALA A 843 20.01 -40.50 51.03
N SER A 844 19.88 -39.24 51.46
CA SER A 844 21.03 -38.44 51.87
C SER A 844 21.68 -39.08 53.10
N LEU A 845 22.99 -39.27 53.08
CA LEU A 845 23.74 -39.84 54.19
C LEU A 845 24.53 -38.74 54.90
N SER A 846 24.49 -38.71 56.23
CA SER A 846 25.30 -37.83 57.08
C SER A 846 25.99 -38.63 58.18
N TYR A 847 27.30 -38.43 58.30
CA TYR A 847 28.13 -38.99 59.36
C TYR A 847 28.85 -37.88 60.11
N GLU A 848 28.75 -37.89 61.44
CA GLU A 848 29.47 -36.99 62.32
C GLU A 848 30.31 -37.77 63.33
N CYS A 849 31.60 -37.45 63.43
CA CYS A 849 32.48 -37.97 64.46
C CYS A 849 33.17 -36.85 65.23
N TYR A 850 33.49 -37.12 66.49
CA TYR A 850 34.15 -36.19 67.39
C TYR A 850 35.35 -36.86 68.04
N PHE A 851 36.46 -36.14 68.12
CA PHE A 851 37.68 -36.61 68.78
C PHE A 851 38.44 -35.41 69.34
N THR A 852 39.19 -35.65 70.42
CA THR A 852 40.06 -34.64 71.01
C THR A 852 41.48 -34.91 70.59
N THR A 853 42.09 -33.93 69.92
CA THR A 853 43.50 -33.98 69.58
C THR A 853 44.35 -33.79 70.84
N PRO A 854 45.41 -34.57 71.07
CA PRO A 854 46.17 -34.47 72.30
C PRO A 854 47.25 -33.37 72.27
N ALA A 855 47.64 -32.89 71.09
CA ALA A 855 48.79 -32.00 70.90
C ALA A 855 48.58 -31.05 69.72
N GLU A 856 49.44 -30.03 69.64
CA GLU A 856 49.59 -29.22 68.44
C GLU A 856 50.06 -30.07 67.26
N GLY A 857 49.64 -29.71 66.05
CA GLY A 857 49.93 -30.48 64.85
C GLY A 857 49.04 -30.10 63.68
N THR A 858 49.23 -30.78 62.55
CA THR A 858 48.38 -30.59 61.36
C THR A 858 47.40 -31.74 61.27
N LEU A 859 46.11 -31.44 61.37
CA LEU A 859 45.04 -32.41 61.18
C LEU A 859 44.72 -32.55 59.69
N LEU A 860 44.79 -33.78 59.22
CA LEU A 860 44.44 -34.22 57.88
C LEU A 860 43.31 -35.24 57.98
N VAL A 861 42.52 -35.40 56.93
CA VAL A 861 41.47 -36.41 56.87
C VAL A 861 41.71 -37.24 55.62
N GLU A 862 42.11 -38.50 55.84
CA GLU A 862 42.10 -39.51 54.79
C GLU A 862 40.67 -40.00 54.63
N HIS A 863 40.15 -39.97 53.41
CA HIS A 863 38.79 -40.39 53.15
C HIS A 863 38.62 -41.03 51.79
N GLU A 864 37.73 -42.01 51.72
CA GLU A 864 37.22 -42.58 50.48
C GLU A 864 35.69 -42.53 50.59
N ILE A 865 35.10 -41.60 49.84
CA ILE A 865 33.67 -41.29 49.89
C ILE A 865 33.11 -41.35 48.47
N GLU A 866 32.11 -42.18 48.27
CA GLU A 866 31.32 -42.24 47.05
C GLU A 866 29.98 -41.54 47.30
N GLY A 867 29.50 -40.76 46.34
CA GLY A 867 28.20 -40.10 46.46
C GLY A 867 28.09 -38.86 45.58
N THR A 868 26.88 -38.33 45.49
CA THR A 868 26.59 -37.08 44.77
C THR A 868 26.62 -35.91 45.75
N ASP A 869 27.13 -34.76 45.31
CA ASP A 869 27.24 -33.52 46.10
C ASP A 869 27.85 -33.73 47.49
N VAL A 870 29.00 -34.43 47.54
CA VAL A 870 29.73 -34.71 48.79
C VAL A 870 30.20 -33.41 49.41
N ARG A 871 29.87 -33.19 50.68
CA ARG A 871 30.36 -32.06 51.48
C ARG A 871 31.04 -32.58 52.74
N MET A 872 32.25 -32.12 52.96
CA MET A 872 33.00 -32.35 54.20
C MET A 872 33.12 -31.04 54.96
N GLU A 873 32.87 -31.10 56.25
CA GLU A 873 32.89 -29.96 57.15
C GLU A 873 33.63 -30.31 58.45
N TYR A 874 34.17 -29.29 59.12
CA TYR A 874 34.73 -29.42 60.46
C TYR A 874 34.08 -28.44 61.43
N LEU A 875 34.18 -28.79 62.70
CA LEU A 875 33.73 -27.98 63.82
C LEU A 875 34.84 -27.92 64.86
N ARG A 876 35.24 -26.71 65.28
CA ARG A 876 36.05 -26.52 66.49
C ARG A 876 35.11 -26.25 67.65
N GLN A 877 35.03 -27.15 68.62
CA GLN A 877 34.17 -26.93 69.79
C GLN A 877 34.88 -25.99 70.79
N SER A 878 34.22 -24.91 71.21
CA SER A 878 34.75 -24.03 72.26
C SER A 878 34.75 -24.74 73.61
N GLN A 879 35.84 -24.60 74.39
CA GLN A 879 35.95 -25.12 75.76
C GLN A 879 35.50 -24.14 76.86
N THR A 880 34.94 -22.97 76.53
CA THR A 880 34.47 -22.02 77.57
C THR A 880 33.06 -22.37 78.07
N ALA A 881 32.95 -22.84 79.32
CA ALA A 881 31.68 -22.87 80.05
C ALA A 881 31.19 -21.42 80.30
N PHE A 882 29.91 -21.16 80.04
CA PHE A 882 29.31 -19.81 80.00
C PHE A 882 28.94 -19.20 81.37
N TRP A 883 29.30 -19.80 82.51
CA TRP A 883 28.78 -19.35 83.82
C TRP A 883 29.85 -18.92 84.84
N GLU A 884 29.87 -17.63 85.18
CA GLU A 884 30.19 -17.11 86.52
C GLU A 884 29.10 -16.08 86.94
N GLY A 885 28.31 -16.48 87.95
CA GLY A 885 27.31 -15.75 88.75
C GLY A 885 26.74 -14.37 88.36
N SER A 886 25.41 -14.30 88.17
CA SER A 886 24.48 -13.47 88.97
C SER A 886 23.03 -13.63 88.49
N ASP A 887 22.07 -13.42 89.40
CA ASP A 887 20.63 -13.71 89.29
C ASP A 887 19.85 -12.76 88.35
N GLU A 888 19.73 -13.10 87.06
CA GLU A 888 18.66 -12.55 86.20
C GLU A 888 17.98 -13.64 85.35
N THR A 889 16.65 -13.65 85.39
CA THR A 889 15.79 -14.54 84.60
C THR A 889 15.73 -14.11 83.13
N PHE A 890 16.28 -14.93 82.22
CA PHE A 890 16.20 -14.72 80.78
C PHE A 890 14.94 -15.38 80.20
N TRP A 891 13.96 -14.56 79.79
CA TRP A 891 12.91 -14.96 78.85
C TRP A 891 13.07 -14.13 77.57
N SER A 892 13.26 -14.80 76.43
CA SER A 892 12.93 -14.24 75.12
C SER A 892 11.86 -15.10 74.46
N LEU A 893 10.95 -14.46 73.75
CA LEU A 893 9.67 -15.02 73.25
C LEU A 893 9.80 -16.01 72.08
N ASN A 894 11.01 -16.45 71.73
CA ASN A 894 11.24 -17.42 70.65
C ASN A 894 12.11 -18.57 71.18
N ALA A 895 11.70 -19.81 70.87
CA ALA A 895 12.22 -21.05 71.40
C ALA A 895 13.61 -21.46 70.86
N ASP A 896 14.52 -20.51 70.68
CA ASP A 896 15.88 -20.78 70.19
C ASP A 896 16.88 -20.80 71.35
N ALA A 897 17.66 -21.88 71.44
CA ALA A 897 18.58 -22.14 72.53
C ALA A 897 19.70 -21.08 72.62
N PHE A 898 19.77 -20.38 73.75
CA PHE A 898 20.78 -19.36 74.07
C PHE A 898 22.09 -20.03 74.54
N TRP A 899 22.80 -20.66 73.61
CA TRP A 899 24.22 -20.98 73.76
C TRP A 899 24.98 -20.14 72.73
N PRO A 900 26.13 -19.51 73.04
CA PRO A 900 26.99 -18.99 72.00
C PRO A 900 27.39 -20.20 71.15
N SER A 901 26.78 -20.32 69.97
CA SER A 901 27.21 -21.30 68.99
C SER A 901 28.69 -21.01 68.75
N GLY A 902 29.56 -21.95 69.08
CA GLY A 902 30.88 -21.98 68.46
C GLY A 902 30.70 -21.85 66.95
N PRO A 903 31.75 -21.46 66.20
CA PRO A 903 31.63 -21.30 64.75
C PRO A 903 30.92 -22.55 64.21
N GLY A 904 29.73 -22.38 63.61
CA GLY A 904 28.96 -23.51 63.09
C GLY A 904 29.83 -24.30 62.11
N TRP A 905 29.40 -25.50 61.73
CA TRP A 905 30.12 -26.34 60.77
C TRP A 905 30.71 -25.52 59.60
N GLN A 906 32.03 -25.60 59.43
CA GLN A 906 32.78 -24.88 58.41
C GLN A 906 33.23 -25.86 57.32
N PRO A 907 33.32 -25.45 56.04
CA PRO A 907 33.83 -26.32 54.97
C PRO A 907 35.23 -26.83 55.29
N TRP A 908 35.49 -28.12 55.01
CA TRP A 908 36.80 -28.73 55.26
C TRP A 908 37.89 -28.04 54.42
N PRO A 909 38.91 -27.44 55.04
CA PRO A 909 39.93 -26.64 54.34
C PRO A 909 41.04 -27.48 53.69
N GLY A 910 40.93 -28.82 53.71
CA GLY A 910 41.94 -29.77 53.23
C GLY A 910 42.95 -30.16 54.31
N ASN A 911 43.43 -29.20 55.10
CA ASN A 911 44.22 -29.42 56.32
C ASN A 911 43.86 -28.39 57.38
N LEU A 912 43.97 -28.76 58.65
CA LEU A 912 43.64 -27.88 59.77
C LEU A 912 44.80 -27.82 60.76
N VAL A 913 45.44 -26.66 60.88
CA VAL A 913 46.50 -26.43 61.87
C VAL A 913 45.87 -26.27 63.26
N LEU A 914 46.31 -27.09 64.21
CA LEU A 914 45.87 -27.09 65.60
C LEU A 914 46.99 -26.58 66.50
N LEU A 915 46.63 -25.72 67.46
CA LEU A 915 47.60 -25.04 68.33
C LEU A 915 47.77 -25.73 69.68
N GLY A 916 47.11 -26.87 69.89
CA GLY A 916 47.16 -27.62 71.12
C GLY A 916 46.06 -28.67 71.18
N SER A 917 45.69 -29.08 72.40
CA SER A 917 44.61 -30.04 72.60
C SER A 917 43.25 -29.42 72.29
N GLU A 918 42.70 -29.68 71.11
CA GLU A 918 41.42 -29.12 70.65
C GLU A 918 40.39 -30.26 70.38
N PRO A 919 39.12 -30.13 70.84
CA PRO A 919 38.03 -31.02 70.43
C PRO A 919 37.55 -30.65 69.03
N ILE A 920 37.64 -31.62 68.11
CA ILE A 920 37.30 -31.46 66.70
C ILE A 920 36.13 -32.37 66.34
N GLY A 921 35.14 -31.79 65.65
CA GLY A 921 34.10 -32.53 64.94
C GLY A 921 34.40 -32.58 63.45
N ILE A 922 34.19 -33.73 62.83
CA ILE A 922 34.19 -33.90 61.37
C ILE A 922 32.81 -34.38 60.93
N ARG A 923 32.25 -33.73 59.91
CA ARG A 923 30.98 -34.10 59.29
C ARG A 923 31.17 -34.35 57.82
N VAL A 924 30.59 -35.44 57.35
CA VAL A 924 30.50 -35.79 55.94
C VAL A 924 29.04 -35.94 55.58
N THR A 925 28.60 -35.24 54.53
CA THR A 925 27.25 -35.37 53.98
C THR A 925 27.31 -35.70 52.50
N THR A 926 26.38 -36.54 52.04
CA THR A 926 26.13 -36.85 50.64
C THR A 926 24.65 -36.60 50.34
N ALA A 927 24.33 -36.10 49.14
CA ALA A 927 22.96 -35.86 48.73
C ALA A 927 22.22 -37.17 48.40
N ALA A 928 20.89 -37.16 48.49
CA ALA A 928 20.08 -38.24 47.98
C ALA A 928 20.27 -38.35 46.46
N SER A 929 20.48 -39.57 45.95
CA SER A 929 20.85 -39.77 44.54
C SER A 929 20.61 -41.20 44.05
N THR A 930 20.72 -41.43 42.74
CA THR A 930 20.81 -42.78 42.16
C THR A 930 22.16 -43.44 42.42
N THR A 931 23.20 -42.65 42.70
CA THR A 931 24.48 -43.17 43.18
C THR A 931 24.39 -43.35 44.68
N ARG A 932 24.65 -44.57 45.18
CA ARG A 932 24.61 -44.85 46.61
C ARG A 932 25.72 -44.07 47.31
N GLY A 933 25.36 -43.20 48.26
CA GLY A 933 26.34 -42.59 49.15
C GLY A 933 27.04 -43.66 49.99
N ARG A 934 28.37 -43.71 49.99
CA ARG A 934 29.17 -44.65 50.78
C ARG A 934 30.37 -43.94 51.38
N ILE A 935 30.58 -44.09 52.67
CA ILE A 935 31.84 -43.73 53.33
C ILE A 935 32.58 -45.04 53.56
N VAL A 936 33.61 -45.29 52.73
CA VAL A 936 34.44 -46.49 52.77
C VAL A 936 35.53 -46.31 53.83
N THR A 937 36.25 -45.20 53.74
CA THR A 937 37.29 -44.83 54.69
C THR A 937 37.05 -43.41 55.17
N LEU A 938 37.21 -43.18 56.48
CA LEU A 938 37.27 -41.85 57.06
C LEU A 938 38.18 -41.93 58.29
N THR A 939 39.39 -41.40 58.14
CA THR A 939 40.42 -41.44 59.17
C THR A 939 41.04 -40.06 59.32
N PRO A 940 40.62 -39.30 60.34
CA PRO A 940 41.36 -38.14 60.79
C PRO A 940 42.74 -38.57 61.32
N HIS A 941 43.77 -37.89 60.85
CA HIS A 941 45.17 -38.09 61.20
C HIS A 941 45.73 -36.78 61.74
N LEU A 942 46.30 -36.80 62.94
CA LEU A 942 47.11 -35.70 63.46
C LEU A 942 48.58 -36.02 63.21
N ASP A 943 49.22 -35.18 62.40
CA ASP A 943 50.67 -35.13 62.25
C ASP A 943 51.26 -34.30 63.38
N VAL A 944 52.00 -34.94 64.30
CA VAL A 944 52.62 -34.32 65.47
C VAL A 944 54.12 -34.18 65.22
N PRO A 945 54.76 -33.04 65.54
CA PRO A 945 56.20 -32.88 65.36
C PRO A 945 57.03 -33.91 66.15
N ASP A 946 58.01 -34.55 65.50
CA ASP A 946 58.91 -35.54 66.12
C ASP A 946 59.88 -34.90 67.13
N ILE A 947 60.12 -35.59 68.25
CA ILE A 947 61.14 -35.25 69.25
C ILE A 947 62.22 -36.35 69.26
N ALA A 948 63.49 -35.97 69.08
CA ALA A 948 64.63 -36.88 69.19
C ALA A 948 65.74 -36.28 70.06
N GLU A 949 66.39 -37.13 70.86
CA GLU A 949 67.46 -36.79 71.80
C GLU A 949 68.56 -37.83 71.69
N ARG A 950 69.81 -37.37 71.77
CA ARG A 950 70.99 -38.21 71.81
C ARG A 950 71.73 -37.95 73.12
N LEU A 951 72.07 -39.01 73.81
CA LEU A 951 72.82 -39.01 75.07
C LEU A 951 74.09 -39.81 74.82
N ASP A 952 75.25 -39.15 74.86
CA ASP A 952 76.54 -39.80 74.61
C ASP A 952 77.30 -40.03 75.94
N ASP A 953 78.18 -41.03 75.97
CA ASP A 953 79.09 -41.35 77.07
C ASP A 953 78.41 -41.61 78.44
N ILE A 954 77.20 -42.18 78.45
CA ILE A 954 76.46 -42.41 79.70
C ILE A 954 77.01 -43.62 80.45
N SER A 955 77.46 -43.40 81.68
CA SER A 955 77.90 -44.46 82.59
C SER A 955 76.71 -45.26 83.14
N ILE A 956 76.70 -46.55 82.84
CA ILE A 956 75.68 -47.52 83.28
C ILE A 956 76.23 -48.36 84.42
N SER A 957 75.49 -48.44 85.53
CA SER A 957 75.85 -49.31 86.66
C SER A 957 75.44 -50.75 86.40
N ALA A 958 76.07 -51.72 87.07
CA ALA A 958 75.67 -53.13 87.02
C ALA A 958 74.19 -53.38 87.44
N ALA A 959 73.58 -52.50 88.24
CA ALA A 959 72.15 -52.60 88.57
C ALA A 959 71.23 -52.08 87.45
N GLY A 960 71.79 -51.39 86.44
CA GLY A 960 71.08 -50.61 85.43
C GLY A 960 71.03 -49.12 85.77
N THR A 961 70.93 -48.28 84.75
CA THR A 961 70.84 -46.82 84.88
C THR A 961 69.66 -46.31 84.06
N ARG A 962 68.87 -45.42 84.66
CA ARG A 962 67.81 -44.67 83.98
C ARG A 962 68.48 -43.61 83.10
N LEU A 963 68.20 -43.61 81.80
CA LEU A 963 68.76 -42.61 80.90
C LEU A 963 68.19 -41.23 81.26
N PRO A 964 69.04 -40.21 81.49
CA PRO A 964 68.60 -38.88 81.89
C PRO A 964 68.08 -38.09 80.69
N VAL A 965 66.88 -38.42 80.20
CA VAL A 965 66.21 -37.68 79.13
C VAL A 965 65.99 -36.22 79.55
N THR A 966 66.41 -35.28 78.72
CA THR A 966 66.25 -33.83 78.94
C THR A 966 65.06 -33.27 78.17
N LYS A 967 64.63 -33.94 77.10
CA LYS A 967 63.43 -33.54 76.35
C LYS A 967 62.16 -34.13 76.97
N ALA A 968 61.08 -33.34 76.96
CA ALA A 968 59.78 -33.77 77.44
C ALA A 968 59.11 -34.68 76.41
N TYR A 969 59.35 -35.97 76.51
CA TYR A 969 58.61 -36.98 75.74
C TYR A 969 57.23 -37.19 76.34
N ARG A 970 56.19 -37.40 75.53
CA ARG A 970 54.91 -37.95 75.97
C ARG A 970 54.92 -39.48 75.84
N VAL A 971 55.56 -40.00 74.79
CA VAL A 971 55.80 -41.44 74.60
C VAL A 971 57.17 -41.67 73.96
N ILE A 972 58.01 -42.49 74.59
CA ILE A 972 59.27 -42.96 73.98
C ILE A 972 58.99 -44.21 73.13
N LYS A 973 59.15 -44.10 71.80
CA LYS A 973 58.88 -45.20 70.88
C LYS A 973 60.12 -46.05 70.62
N ASN A 974 61.26 -45.41 70.39
CA ASN A 974 62.49 -46.10 70.04
C ASN A 974 63.66 -45.65 70.92
N ILE A 975 64.50 -46.61 71.29
CA ILE A 975 65.76 -46.39 72.01
C ILE A 975 66.80 -47.25 71.31
N GLN A 976 67.82 -46.63 70.76
CA GLN A 976 68.97 -47.31 70.19
C GLN A 976 70.14 -47.12 71.14
N LEU A 977 70.78 -48.21 71.53
CA LEU A 977 71.90 -48.21 72.47
C LEU A 977 73.14 -48.74 71.77
N THR A 978 74.27 -48.04 71.94
CA THR A 978 75.57 -48.45 71.40
C THR A 978 76.58 -48.49 72.53
N ILE A 979 77.08 -49.67 72.87
CA ILE A 979 78.11 -49.83 73.90
C ILE A 979 79.46 -49.30 73.41
N GLN A 980 80.20 -48.63 74.28
CA GLN A 980 81.55 -48.20 74.02
C GLN A 980 82.56 -49.21 74.59
N SER A 981 83.66 -49.45 73.86
CA SER A 981 84.74 -50.33 74.34
C SER A 981 85.72 -49.51 75.18
N ASP A 982 85.52 -49.50 76.50
CA ASP A 982 86.30 -48.73 77.49
C ASP A 982 87.29 -49.60 78.30
N GLY A 983 87.49 -50.85 77.89
CA GLY A 983 88.32 -51.83 78.61
C GLY A 983 87.60 -52.62 79.72
N GLY A 984 86.27 -52.45 79.88
CA GLY A 984 85.42 -53.25 80.77
C GLY A 984 84.93 -54.59 80.18
N ASN A 985 84.26 -55.41 81.01
CA ASN A 985 83.75 -56.74 80.64
C ASN A 985 82.44 -56.72 79.81
N GLY A 986 81.90 -55.55 79.48
CA GLY A 986 80.60 -55.40 78.79
C GLY A 986 80.69 -55.65 77.29
N VAL A 987 79.80 -56.51 76.76
CA VAL A 987 79.73 -56.85 75.32
C VAL A 987 78.31 -56.76 74.75
N GLY A 988 77.30 -56.48 75.57
CA GLY A 988 75.90 -56.34 75.14
C GLY A 988 75.12 -55.31 75.95
N VAL A 989 73.95 -54.89 75.42
CA VAL A 989 73.06 -53.91 76.05
C VAL A 989 71.62 -54.41 76.09
N ARG A 990 70.88 -54.03 77.13
CA ARG A 990 69.47 -54.38 77.31
C ARG A 990 68.66 -53.16 77.71
N ILE A 991 67.54 -52.94 77.03
CA ILE A 991 66.49 -51.99 77.47
C ILE A 991 65.54 -52.77 78.37
N VAL A 992 65.34 -52.27 79.59
CA VAL A 992 64.47 -52.91 80.60
C VAL A 992 63.05 -52.38 80.50
N ASP A 993 62.89 -51.06 80.30
CA ASP A 993 61.61 -50.43 80.00
C ASP A 993 61.79 -49.11 79.23
N LYS A 994 60.68 -48.53 78.79
CA LYS A 994 60.63 -47.26 78.04
C LYS A 994 59.87 -46.16 78.81
N GLN A 995 59.98 -46.13 80.13
CA GLN A 995 59.27 -45.10 80.92
C GLN A 995 59.79 -43.69 80.59
N VAL A 996 58.87 -42.75 80.43
CA VAL A 996 59.17 -41.35 80.12
C VAL A 996 59.76 -40.62 81.32
N SER A 997 59.27 -40.91 82.53
CA SER A 997 59.77 -40.36 83.79
C SER A 997 59.84 -41.49 84.82
N PRO A 998 60.99 -41.74 85.47
CA PRO A 998 62.21 -40.91 85.51
C PRO A 998 63.16 -41.08 84.30
N GLY A 999 62.73 -41.75 83.24
CA GLY A 999 63.53 -42.05 82.03
C GLY A 999 63.62 -43.56 81.78
N PRO A 1000 63.99 -44.00 80.57
CA PRO A 1000 64.03 -45.42 80.25
C PRO A 1000 65.20 -46.12 80.96
N LEU A 1001 64.98 -47.32 81.49
CA LEU A 1001 66.02 -48.09 82.17
C LEU A 1001 66.79 -48.96 81.19
N VAL A 1002 68.12 -48.85 81.23
CA VAL A 1002 69.03 -49.63 80.39
C VAL A 1002 70.15 -50.28 81.21
N GLN A 1003 70.69 -51.39 80.71
CA GLN A 1003 71.73 -52.19 81.34
C GLN A 1003 72.81 -52.60 80.34
N VAL A 1004 74.04 -52.73 80.82
CA VAL A 1004 75.17 -53.33 80.09
C VAL A 1004 75.39 -54.75 80.61
N LEU A 1005 75.67 -55.69 79.70
CA LEU A 1005 75.80 -57.13 79.99
C LEU A 1005 77.18 -57.63 79.56
N ASP A 1006 77.77 -58.56 80.32
CA ASP A 1006 78.99 -59.28 79.94
C ASP A 1006 78.71 -60.45 78.98
N SER A 1007 79.75 -61.17 78.57
CA SER A 1007 79.63 -62.31 77.64
C SER A 1007 78.84 -63.50 78.21
N SER A 1008 78.55 -63.50 79.51
CA SER A 1008 77.71 -64.49 80.20
C SER A 1008 76.29 -63.96 80.44
N ASN A 1009 75.91 -62.83 79.83
CA ASN A 1009 74.64 -62.10 80.05
C ASN A 1009 74.43 -61.61 81.50
N THR A 1010 75.50 -61.44 82.27
CA THR A 1010 75.41 -60.90 83.63
C THR A 1010 75.51 -59.37 83.58
N PRO A 1011 74.67 -58.62 84.31
CA PRO A 1011 74.78 -57.17 84.36
C PRO A 1011 76.13 -56.70 84.92
N VAL A 1012 76.80 -55.85 84.16
CA VAL A 1012 78.09 -55.23 84.52
C VAL A 1012 78.02 -53.73 84.30
N SER A 1013 78.94 -52.99 84.92
CA SER A 1013 79.08 -51.57 84.64
C SER A 1013 79.74 -51.36 83.27
N GLY A 1014 79.37 -50.29 82.57
CA GLY A 1014 79.98 -49.90 81.28
C GLY A 1014 79.44 -48.56 80.78
N VAL A 1015 79.96 -48.07 79.66
CA VAL A 1015 79.53 -46.80 79.03
C VAL A 1015 78.81 -47.07 77.72
N LEU A 1016 77.72 -46.35 77.44
CA LEU A 1016 77.00 -46.44 76.17
C LEU A 1016 76.48 -45.07 75.69
N ASP A 1017 76.28 -44.98 74.37
CA ASP A 1017 75.52 -43.91 73.74
C ASP A 1017 74.08 -44.37 73.52
N ALA A 1018 73.12 -43.47 73.72
CA ALA A 1018 71.70 -43.71 73.52
C ALA A 1018 71.08 -42.67 72.57
N TYR A 1019 70.35 -43.14 71.56
CA TYR A 1019 69.50 -42.31 70.72
C TYR A 1019 68.03 -42.64 71.01
N ILE A 1020 67.26 -41.63 71.42
CA ILE A 1020 65.89 -41.74 71.89
C ILE A 1020 64.98 -40.95 70.96
N GLN A 1021 63.96 -41.62 70.41
CA GLN A 1021 62.98 -41.00 69.52
C GLN A 1021 61.55 -41.25 70.03
N GLY A 1022 60.76 -40.19 70.01
CA GLY A 1022 59.37 -40.16 70.46
C GLY A 1022 58.70 -38.83 70.08
N TYR A 1023 57.63 -38.50 70.77
CA TYR A 1023 56.89 -37.23 70.66
C TYR A 1023 56.26 -36.91 72.00
#